data_AF-A0A8T2S475-F1
#
_entry.id   AF-A0A8T2S475-F1
#
_cell.length_a   1.000
_cell.length_b   1.000
_cell.length_c   1.000
_cell.angle_alpha   90.00
_cell.angle_beta   90.00
_cell.angle_gamma   90.00
#
_symmetry.space_group_name_H-M   'P 1'
#
loop_
_entity.id
_entity.type
_entity.pdbx_description
1 polymer ?
#
loop_
_entity_poly.entity_id
_entity_poly.type
_entity_poly.pdbx_seq_one_letter_code
_entity_poly.pdbx_strand_id
1 'polypeptide(L)'
;MGIVNKKNKNAGVKAFQIKNHMWVFVNSLIDNPAFDSQTKETLTTRPSSFGSKCELSQEFMKKVAKCGVVESILSWADFKQSKELKKNDGTKRQRVTGITKLDDANDAGGRYSEDCTLILTEGDSAKALAMSGISVVGRNRYGVFPLRGKLLNVREASHKQIMENQEINHIKQILGLQHGKEYTNAKSLRYGHLMIMTDQDHDGSHIKGLLINFIHSFWPSLLKIPSFLLEFITPIVKATHKNGKVLSFYTMPEYEAWKESLDGRTTGWSIKYYKGLGTSTAKEGKEYFRDIEKNKKDFAWEGDEDGDAIEMAFSKKKIDARKNWLRNFEPGTYLDQSVKIIKYSDFVNKELILFSMADLSRSIPSMVDGLKPGQRKILFCSFKRNFVTQAKVAQFSGYVSEHSAYHHGEQSLVSTIIGMAQNYVGSNNINLLSPLGQFGTRTQGGKDHASGRYIFTCLSPITRFLFPKDDDILLDYLKEDGQQIEPTWYCPILPMVLVNGSEGIGTGWSTFVPNYNPRDIVANIRRLLNEEALEPMDPWYKGFQGTIESTGSKESGKSYTISGVYEQVDDTTIRITELPVRKWTQDYKDFLESMMNPTDRSKEPFIRDYREHNTDTRVNFEVQLSEENMAISLAEGIPKKFKLTTIISTSNMHLFDAGGHIRKFESPEEILEAFFSIRLELYVRRKEIQLQNLELELLKLDNKVRFVLGVVRGEIIVNNRKRLELMMELKQKGFTPFPKKSKTTEPVVAGAENPDADESNESEDVGMGVRAGDYEYLLSMPIGTLTLEKVQSLCGERDKLEADVEDLKRATPKSLWLKDLEAFLKQLDAQELEEAKEEEYEMQYASKEGGKPGKRAPAKKAAAKAGANGTAQHKAPPKKAVTVKATAPVNVESDDEDLGLSLRERLAAYSKSTGAHVPEVEDSEKSFADGGDQVLLKGKLSKPGKTGGGGGRGRKMVVESDSETGSDSDDNSDWETEKPKKETKAVSRASNKLNPAGKKLTAATAHANPEDESGAPGAGKKRGKSSKAQAQKRVEHLAMEESSPAQKSPAQKVRRMRPSPFHKKSGSITAKLAAEEPQHQADNEDVIEEVVVPAPRRPKRANRTVVQYVISDDDDEDEDEEVAGESDEFSDFEADDSE
;
A
#
# COMPACT_ATOMS: atom_id res chain seq x y z
N MET A 1 -2.80 -6.45 -40.16
CA MET A 1 -2.99 -5.73 -38.88
C MET A 1 -4.10 -6.37 -38.03
N GLY A 2 -5.36 -5.92 -38.11
CA GLY A 2 -6.44 -6.25 -37.14
C GLY A 2 -6.96 -7.70 -37.05
N ILE A 3 -6.29 -8.67 -37.68
CA ILE A 3 -6.51 -10.12 -37.49
C ILE A 3 -5.35 -10.70 -36.67
N VAL A 4 -4.09 -10.40 -37.04
CA VAL A 4 -2.87 -10.73 -36.26
C VAL A 4 -3.02 -10.22 -34.82
N ASN A 5 -3.38 -8.94 -34.66
CA ASN A 5 -3.57 -8.31 -33.34
C ASN A 5 -4.76 -8.86 -32.53
N LYS A 6 -5.59 -9.74 -33.11
CA LYS A 6 -6.63 -10.51 -32.39
C LYS A 6 -6.14 -11.89 -31.95
N LYS A 7 -5.21 -12.52 -32.68
CA LYS A 7 -4.55 -13.76 -32.24
C LYS A 7 -3.50 -13.46 -31.15
N ASN A 8 -2.59 -12.51 -31.39
CA ASN A 8 -1.60 -12.06 -30.40
C ASN A 8 -1.60 -10.52 -30.35
N LYS A 9 -2.00 -9.93 -29.22
CA LYS A 9 -1.99 -8.47 -28.99
C LYS A 9 -0.58 -7.91 -28.77
N ASN A 10 0.38 -8.74 -28.36
CA ASN A 10 1.74 -8.36 -27.95
C ASN A 10 2.78 -8.52 -29.06
N ALA A 11 2.43 -9.15 -30.20
CA ALA A 11 3.33 -9.38 -31.33
C ALA A 11 3.92 -8.08 -31.96
N GLY A 12 3.31 -6.92 -31.71
CA GLY A 12 3.89 -5.60 -32.04
C GLY A 12 4.10 -5.29 -33.53
N VAL A 13 3.53 -6.11 -34.43
CA VAL A 13 3.81 -6.11 -35.87
C VAL A 13 3.38 -4.80 -36.54
N LYS A 14 4.29 -4.19 -37.30
CA LYS A 14 4.09 -2.98 -38.12
C LYS A 14 3.54 -3.32 -39.50
N ALA A 15 2.87 -2.38 -40.15
CA ALA A 15 2.23 -2.59 -41.45
C ALA A 15 3.20 -3.08 -42.55
N PHE A 16 4.42 -2.53 -42.60
CA PHE A 16 5.44 -2.95 -43.58
C PHE A 16 5.86 -4.42 -43.40
N GLN A 17 5.93 -4.92 -42.15
CA GLN A 17 6.31 -6.31 -41.88
C GLN A 17 5.26 -7.26 -42.45
N ILE A 18 3.98 -6.90 -42.36
CA ILE A 18 2.89 -7.67 -42.97
C ILE A 18 2.96 -7.60 -44.50
N LYS A 19 3.28 -6.44 -45.10
CA LYS A 19 3.51 -6.32 -46.55
C LYS A 19 4.61 -7.28 -47.02
N ASN A 20 5.72 -7.36 -46.28
CA ASN A 20 6.86 -8.23 -46.62
C ASN A 20 6.57 -9.73 -46.47
N HIS A 21 5.45 -10.11 -45.83
CA HIS A 21 4.97 -11.50 -45.75
C HIS A 21 3.78 -11.78 -46.69
N MET A 22 3.57 -10.94 -47.71
CA MET A 22 2.49 -11.10 -48.69
C MET A 22 3.01 -10.95 -50.12
N TRP A 23 2.87 -12.00 -50.92
CA TRP A 23 2.91 -11.88 -52.38
C TRP A 23 1.52 -11.46 -52.88
N VAL A 24 1.44 -10.50 -53.81
CA VAL A 24 0.17 -9.99 -54.32
C VAL A 24 0.25 -9.89 -55.83
N PHE A 25 -0.54 -10.72 -56.52
CA PHE A 25 -0.77 -10.59 -57.96
C PHE A 25 -1.95 -9.63 -58.17
N VAL A 26 -1.77 -8.64 -59.04
CA VAL A 26 -2.80 -7.67 -59.41
C VAL A 26 -2.95 -7.67 -60.91
N ASN A 27 -4.19 -7.82 -61.38
CA ASN A 27 -4.58 -7.56 -62.76
C ASN A 27 -5.80 -6.63 -62.69
N SER A 28 -5.72 -5.48 -63.37
CA SER A 28 -6.70 -4.41 -63.29
C SER A 28 -6.67 -3.55 -64.55
N LEU A 29 -7.83 -3.29 -65.12
CA LEU A 29 -8.00 -2.26 -66.15
C LEU A 29 -8.20 -0.91 -65.45
N ILE A 30 -7.43 0.09 -65.88
CA ILE A 30 -7.38 1.45 -65.33
C ILE A 30 -7.71 2.40 -66.48
N ASP A 31 -8.71 3.27 -66.29
CA ASP A 31 -9.07 4.26 -67.31
C ASP A 31 -7.99 5.35 -67.40
N ASN A 32 -7.52 5.62 -68.62
CA ASN A 32 -6.51 6.65 -68.95
C ASN A 32 -5.28 6.67 -68.01
N PRO A 33 -4.50 5.57 -67.95
CA PRO A 33 -3.45 5.40 -66.94
C PRO A 33 -2.23 6.28 -67.20
N ALA A 34 -1.93 7.14 -66.23
CA ALA A 34 -0.66 7.85 -66.09
C ALA A 34 0.35 7.02 -65.27
N PHE A 35 1.62 7.10 -65.70
CA PHE A 35 2.79 6.43 -65.13
C PHE A 35 3.87 7.46 -64.76
N ASP A 36 4.96 7.02 -64.14
CA ASP A 36 6.15 7.83 -63.86
C ASP A 36 7.02 8.07 -65.10
N SER A 37 7.05 7.10 -66.01
CA SER A 37 7.96 7.03 -67.14
C SER A 37 7.30 6.42 -68.39
N GLN A 38 7.99 6.48 -69.52
CA GLN A 38 7.53 5.84 -70.77
C GLN A 38 7.73 4.30 -70.77
N THR A 39 8.52 3.74 -69.85
CA THR A 39 8.58 2.26 -69.64
C THR A 39 7.35 1.74 -68.90
N LYS A 40 6.62 2.62 -68.19
CA LYS A 40 5.31 2.36 -67.56
C LYS A 40 5.36 1.33 -66.43
N GLU A 41 6.49 1.26 -65.73
CA GLU A 41 6.72 0.37 -64.59
C GLU A 41 5.95 0.82 -63.34
N THR A 42 5.92 2.12 -63.03
CA THR A 42 5.17 2.64 -61.87
C THR A 42 3.91 3.40 -62.31
N LEU A 43 2.73 2.85 -62.00
CA LEU A 43 1.46 3.57 -62.16
C LEU A 43 1.38 4.72 -61.14
N THR A 44 1.28 5.96 -61.61
CA THR A 44 1.17 7.20 -60.79
C THR A 44 -0.26 7.72 -60.67
N THR A 45 -1.19 7.10 -61.42
CA THR A 45 -2.62 7.44 -61.42
C THR A 45 -3.21 7.37 -60.01
N ARG A 46 -4.06 8.35 -59.64
CA ARG A 46 -4.69 8.39 -58.31
C ARG A 46 -5.84 7.38 -58.23
N PRO A 47 -6.05 6.67 -57.09
CA PRO A 47 -7.14 5.69 -56.95
C PRO A 47 -8.57 6.22 -57.14
N SER A 48 -8.77 7.55 -57.00
CA SER A 48 -10.02 8.24 -57.34
C SER A 48 -10.35 8.25 -58.83
N SER A 49 -9.36 7.99 -59.68
CA SER A 49 -9.39 8.19 -61.13
C SER A 49 -9.19 6.88 -61.91
N PHE A 50 -9.25 5.73 -61.23
CA PHE A 50 -9.05 4.41 -61.85
C PHE A 50 -10.20 3.91 -62.73
N GLY A 51 -11.35 4.61 -62.76
CA GLY A 51 -12.59 4.15 -63.40
C GLY A 51 -13.33 3.04 -62.63
N SER A 52 -12.58 2.13 -62.00
CA SER A 52 -13.07 1.01 -61.20
C SER A 52 -12.62 1.07 -59.73
N LYS A 53 -13.31 0.33 -58.84
CA LYS A 53 -13.02 0.28 -57.40
C LYS A 53 -12.87 -1.16 -56.92
N CYS A 54 -11.65 -1.56 -56.56
CA CYS A 54 -11.37 -2.89 -56.00
C CYS A 54 -11.60 -2.92 -54.48
N GLU A 55 -12.78 -3.38 -54.04
CA GLU A 55 -13.05 -3.62 -52.62
C GLU A 55 -12.78 -5.09 -52.23
N LEU A 56 -11.80 -5.31 -51.35
CA LEU A 56 -11.47 -6.66 -50.85
C LEU A 56 -12.56 -7.16 -49.90
N SER A 57 -13.33 -8.15 -50.34
CA SER A 57 -14.46 -8.68 -49.57
C SER A 57 -14.04 -9.29 -48.22
N GLN A 58 -14.95 -9.27 -47.23
CA GLN A 58 -14.68 -9.91 -45.94
C GLN A 58 -14.47 -11.43 -46.06
N GLU A 59 -14.95 -12.07 -47.13
CA GLU A 59 -14.70 -13.48 -47.38
C GLU A 59 -13.28 -13.71 -47.91
N PHE A 60 -12.80 -12.87 -48.84
CA PHE A 60 -11.41 -12.90 -49.29
C PHE A 60 -10.44 -12.69 -48.10
N MET A 61 -10.72 -11.70 -47.24
CA MET A 61 -9.94 -11.47 -46.02
C MET A 61 -9.99 -12.63 -45.01
N LYS A 62 -11.05 -13.44 -44.99
CA LYS A 62 -11.12 -14.70 -44.22
C LYS A 62 -10.30 -15.84 -44.86
N LYS A 63 -10.20 -15.88 -46.19
CA LYS A 63 -9.36 -16.86 -46.92
C LYS A 63 -7.88 -16.54 -46.75
N VAL A 64 -7.47 -15.27 -46.89
CA VAL A 64 -6.10 -14.80 -46.58
C VAL A 64 -5.74 -15.01 -45.10
N ALA A 65 -6.71 -14.93 -44.18
CA ALA A 65 -6.47 -15.26 -42.77
C ALA A 65 -6.27 -16.76 -42.48
N LYS A 66 -6.43 -17.64 -43.48
CA LYS A 66 -6.28 -19.11 -43.38
C LYS A 66 -5.09 -19.67 -44.17
N CYS A 67 -4.44 -18.91 -45.06
CA CYS A 67 -3.34 -19.42 -45.90
C CYS A 67 -1.96 -19.43 -45.18
N GLY A 68 -1.92 -19.74 -43.88
CA GLY A 68 -0.68 -19.81 -43.09
C GLY A 68 0.00 -18.47 -42.78
N VAL A 69 -0.12 -17.44 -43.63
CA VAL A 69 0.53 -16.11 -43.49
C VAL A 69 0.36 -15.50 -42.09
N VAL A 70 -0.81 -15.68 -41.47
CA VAL A 70 -1.07 -15.18 -40.10
C VAL A 70 -0.28 -15.96 -39.04
N GLU A 71 -0.08 -17.28 -39.20
CA GLU A 71 0.82 -18.06 -38.34
C GLU A 71 2.30 -17.73 -38.59
N SER A 72 2.73 -17.60 -39.85
CA SER A 72 4.12 -17.26 -40.19
C SER A 72 4.54 -15.88 -39.65
N ILE A 73 3.63 -14.89 -39.67
CA ILE A 73 3.86 -13.57 -39.06
C ILE A 73 3.97 -13.66 -37.53
N LEU A 74 3.24 -14.59 -36.90
CA LEU A 74 3.30 -14.81 -35.46
C LEU A 74 4.57 -15.53 -35.05
N SER A 75 4.94 -16.64 -35.70
CA SER A 75 6.19 -17.35 -35.41
C SER A 75 7.42 -16.47 -35.68
N TRP A 76 7.41 -15.62 -36.71
CA TRP A 76 8.45 -14.62 -36.93
C TRP A 76 8.50 -13.57 -35.80
N ALA A 77 7.35 -13.07 -35.34
CA ALA A 77 7.29 -12.11 -34.24
C ALA A 77 7.80 -12.72 -32.93
N ASP A 78 7.35 -13.93 -32.60
CA ASP A 78 7.72 -14.65 -31.38
C ASP A 78 9.21 -15.07 -31.41
N PHE A 79 9.73 -15.49 -32.58
CA PHE A 79 11.17 -15.74 -32.81
C PHE A 79 12.00 -14.46 -32.63
N LYS A 80 11.56 -13.33 -33.22
CA LYS A 80 12.23 -12.05 -33.06
C LYS A 80 12.24 -11.60 -31.60
N GLN A 81 11.10 -11.68 -30.91
CA GLN A 81 10.97 -11.30 -29.51
C GLN A 81 11.82 -12.22 -28.60
N SER A 82 11.94 -13.50 -28.94
CA SER A 82 12.87 -14.44 -28.28
C SER A 82 14.34 -14.09 -28.53
N LYS A 83 14.71 -13.69 -29.76
CA LYS A 83 16.07 -13.23 -30.12
C LYS A 83 16.42 -11.90 -29.44
N GLU A 84 15.44 -11.03 -29.18
CA GLU A 84 15.63 -9.81 -28.39
C GLU A 84 15.78 -10.11 -26.88
N LEU A 85 14.97 -11.02 -26.31
CA LEU A 85 15.12 -11.46 -24.92
C LEU A 85 16.47 -12.14 -24.65
N LYS A 86 16.97 -12.96 -25.59
CA LYS A 86 18.28 -13.64 -25.50
C LYS A 86 19.48 -12.68 -25.39
N LYS A 87 19.33 -11.39 -25.71
CA LYS A 87 20.40 -10.39 -25.50
C LYS A 87 20.67 -10.09 -24.03
N ASN A 88 19.71 -10.36 -23.15
CA ASN A 88 19.81 -10.12 -21.71
C ASN A 88 20.11 -11.42 -20.93
N ASP A 89 20.49 -12.49 -21.61
CA ASP A 89 20.78 -13.80 -20.99
C ASP A 89 22.00 -13.74 -20.08
N GLY A 90 21.94 -14.53 -19.00
CA GLY A 90 23.11 -14.87 -18.23
C GLY A 90 24.00 -15.87 -18.96
N THR A 91 25.27 -15.91 -18.58
CA THR A 91 26.21 -16.97 -18.98
C THR A 91 27.00 -17.43 -17.76
N LYS A 92 27.42 -18.70 -17.72
CA LYS A 92 28.27 -19.20 -16.65
C LYS A 92 29.66 -18.57 -16.75
N ARG A 93 29.87 -17.51 -15.97
CA ARG A 93 31.14 -16.79 -15.79
C ARG A 93 31.52 -16.83 -14.31
N GLN A 94 32.81 -16.81 -13.99
CA GLN A 94 33.24 -16.90 -12.59
C GLN A 94 32.84 -15.67 -11.76
N ARG A 95 32.75 -14.48 -12.35
CA ARG A 95 32.25 -13.26 -11.69
C ARG A 95 31.26 -12.52 -12.58
N VAL A 96 30.30 -11.85 -11.94
CA VAL A 96 29.37 -10.91 -12.57
C VAL A 96 29.68 -9.50 -12.06
N THR A 97 29.83 -8.54 -12.98
CA THR A 97 30.15 -7.13 -12.68
C THR A 97 28.98 -6.22 -13.06
N GLY A 98 28.93 -5.02 -12.45
CA GLY A 98 27.89 -4.02 -12.71
C GLY A 98 26.64 -4.11 -11.83
N ILE A 99 26.42 -5.22 -11.11
CA ILE A 99 25.30 -5.39 -10.17
C ILE A 99 25.76 -5.03 -8.75
N THR A 100 25.66 -3.75 -8.37
CA THR A 100 26.21 -3.23 -7.10
C THR A 100 25.60 -3.82 -5.83
N LYS A 101 24.37 -4.35 -5.88
CA LYS A 101 23.70 -4.97 -4.72
C LYS A 101 23.96 -6.47 -4.55
N LEU A 102 24.73 -7.10 -5.44
CA LEU A 102 25.09 -8.53 -5.35
C LEU A 102 26.29 -8.73 -4.42
N ASP A 103 26.12 -9.54 -3.38
CA ASP A 103 27.24 -10.17 -2.66
C ASP A 103 27.41 -11.59 -3.24
N ASP A 104 28.29 -11.75 -4.23
CA ASP A 104 28.48 -12.98 -5.00
C ASP A 104 29.32 -14.00 -4.22
N ALA A 105 28.94 -15.29 -4.24
CA ALA A 105 29.70 -16.35 -3.58
C ALA A 105 31.05 -16.59 -4.27
N ASN A 106 32.13 -16.82 -3.52
CA ASN A 106 33.49 -16.89 -4.09
C ASN A 106 33.65 -18.01 -5.15
N ASP A 107 32.94 -19.13 -5.00
CA ASP A 107 32.97 -20.27 -5.94
C ASP A 107 31.90 -20.20 -7.05
N ALA A 108 31.05 -19.16 -7.08
CA ALA A 108 29.94 -19.04 -8.03
C ALA A 108 30.41 -19.01 -9.50
N GLY A 109 29.75 -19.78 -10.36
CA GLY A 109 30.16 -19.96 -11.76
C GLY A 109 31.47 -20.73 -11.98
N GLY A 110 32.20 -21.10 -10.93
CA GLY A 110 33.41 -21.92 -11.01
C GLY A 110 33.11 -23.43 -11.05
N ARG A 111 34.13 -24.23 -10.71
CA ARG A 111 34.03 -25.70 -10.61
C ARG A 111 32.99 -26.17 -9.58
N TYR A 112 32.86 -25.45 -8.48
CA TYR A 112 31.98 -25.79 -7.35
C TYR A 112 30.62 -25.07 -7.35
N SER A 113 30.26 -24.46 -8.49
CA SER A 113 28.98 -23.77 -8.69
C SER A 113 27.75 -24.62 -8.35
N GLU A 114 27.84 -25.94 -8.51
CA GLU A 114 26.76 -26.89 -8.19
C GLU A 114 26.43 -26.94 -6.68
N ASP A 115 27.39 -26.66 -5.81
CA ASP A 115 27.17 -26.60 -4.35
C ASP A 115 26.87 -25.16 -3.87
N CYS A 116 26.85 -24.17 -4.76
CA CYS A 116 26.63 -22.77 -4.42
C CYS A 116 25.13 -22.43 -4.37
N THR A 117 24.73 -21.74 -3.30
CA THR A 117 23.38 -21.24 -3.06
C THR A 117 23.32 -19.71 -3.24
N LEU A 118 22.40 -19.22 -4.07
CA LEU A 118 22.03 -17.80 -4.12
C LEU A 118 20.83 -17.57 -3.20
N ILE A 119 20.98 -16.70 -2.20
CA ILE A 119 19.88 -16.26 -1.35
C ILE A 119 19.25 -15.00 -1.97
N LEU A 120 17.97 -15.09 -2.35
CA LEU A 120 17.16 -13.94 -2.73
C LEU A 120 16.39 -13.44 -1.51
N THR A 121 16.67 -12.19 -1.11
CA THR A 121 16.13 -11.61 0.12
C THR A 121 15.07 -10.55 -0.16
N GLU A 122 14.05 -10.46 0.68
CA GLU A 122 13.08 -9.37 0.63
C GLU A 122 13.68 -8.05 1.14
N GLY A 123 14.07 -7.17 0.21
CA GLY A 123 14.69 -5.90 0.53
C GLY A 123 16.09 -6.00 1.14
N ASP A 124 16.62 -4.84 1.55
CA ASP A 124 17.97 -4.71 2.11
C ASP A 124 18.02 -5.09 3.61
N SER A 125 16.87 -5.11 4.31
CA SER A 125 16.72 -5.55 5.71
C SER A 125 17.00 -7.05 5.84
N ALA A 126 16.32 -7.87 5.05
CA ALA A 126 16.56 -9.31 4.98
C ALA A 126 17.99 -9.63 4.50
N LYS A 127 18.55 -8.83 3.58
CA LYS A 127 19.97 -8.93 3.17
C LYS A 127 20.92 -8.76 4.36
N ALA A 128 20.69 -7.78 5.24
CA ALA A 128 21.55 -7.57 6.41
C ALA A 128 21.55 -8.78 7.37
N LEU A 129 20.40 -9.44 7.54
CA LEU A 129 20.30 -10.69 8.31
C LEU A 129 21.03 -11.85 7.59
N ALA A 130 20.83 -12.02 6.29
CA ALA A 130 21.50 -13.04 5.49
C ALA A 130 23.04 -12.90 5.52
N MET A 131 23.55 -11.67 5.35
CA MET A 131 24.99 -11.37 5.43
C MET A 131 25.55 -11.61 6.85
N SER A 132 24.75 -11.39 7.89
CA SER A 132 25.12 -11.76 9.27
C SER A 132 25.21 -13.27 9.43
N GLY A 133 24.29 -14.04 8.84
CA GLY A 133 24.30 -15.50 8.82
C GLY A 133 25.45 -16.11 8.02
N ILE A 134 25.80 -15.53 6.87
CA ILE A 134 26.92 -15.95 6.02
C ILE A 134 28.28 -15.80 6.72
N SER A 135 28.39 -14.98 7.78
CA SER A 135 29.59 -14.97 8.64
C SER A 135 29.81 -16.28 9.43
N VAL A 136 28.82 -17.18 9.46
CA VAL A 136 28.89 -18.51 10.09
C VAL A 136 29.13 -19.61 9.05
N VAL A 137 28.34 -19.63 7.96
CA VAL A 137 28.43 -20.68 6.92
C VAL A 137 29.49 -20.44 5.85
N GLY A 138 30.03 -19.21 5.76
CA GLY A 138 31.13 -18.85 4.87
C GLY A 138 30.71 -18.36 3.48
N ARG A 139 31.41 -17.34 2.98
CA ARG A 139 31.16 -16.68 1.67
C ARG A 139 31.50 -17.52 0.44
N ASN A 140 32.04 -18.72 0.59
CA ASN A 140 32.45 -19.54 -0.55
C ASN A 140 31.25 -20.10 -1.32
N ARG A 141 30.21 -20.55 -0.60
CA ARG A 141 29.05 -21.26 -1.16
C ARG A 141 27.72 -20.51 -1.02
N TYR A 142 27.71 -19.34 -0.39
CA TYR A 142 26.51 -18.53 -0.19
C TYR A 142 26.72 -17.11 -0.72
N GLY A 143 25.84 -16.68 -1.61
CA GLY A 143 25.74 -15.32 -2.12
C GLY A 143 24.36 -14.73 -1.82
N VAL A 144 24.22 -13.40 -1.86
CA VAL A 144 22.98 -12.69 -1.53
C VAL A 144 22.65 -11.63 -2.58
N PHE A 145 21.38 -11.59 -3.00
CA PHE A 145 20.85 -10.51 -3.82
C PHE A 145 19.46 -10.05 -3.32
N PRO A 146 19.26 -8.76 -3.00
CA PRO A 146 17.99 -8.26 -2.50
C PRO A 146 17.03 -7.92 -3.64
N LEU A 147 15.80 -8.41 -3.53
CA LEU A 147 14.67 -7.99 -4.36
C LEU A 147 14.23 -6.57 -3.94
N ARG A 148 13.74 -5.79 -4.91
CA ARG A 148 13.20 -4.43 -4.70
C ARG A 148 11.77 -4.45 -4.16
N GLY A 149 11.09 -5.60 -4.20
CA GLY A 149 9.70 -5.79 -3.77
C GLY A 149 9.02 -6.90 -4.57
N LYS A 150 7.71 -6.73 -4.83
CA LYS A 150 6.89 -7.70 -5.59
C LYS A 150 7.36 -7.83 -7.04
N LEU A 151 7.94 -8.99 -7.37
CA LEU A 151 8.45 -9.34 -8.69
C LEU A 151 7.35 -9.26 -9.78
N LEU A 152 7.72 -8.85 -10.99
CA LEU A 152 6.80 -8.76 -12.13
C LEU A 152 6.27 -10.16 -12.53
N ASN A 153 4.95 -10.38 -12.48
CA ASN A 153 4.32 -11.59 -13.03
C ASN A 153 4.50 -11.65 -14.56
N VAL A 154 5.40 -12.54 -15.01
CA VAL A 154 5.89 -12.58 -16.39
C VAL A 154 4.98 -13.28 -17.40
N ARG A 155 4.14 -14.25 -16.98
CA ARG A 155 3.31 -15.09 -17.87
C ARG A 155 2.44 -14.28 -18.85
N GLU A 156 2.01 -13.10 -18.42
CA GLU A 156 1.09 -12.21 -19.13
C GLU A 156 1.61 -10.76 -19.10
N ALA A 157 2.93 -10.58 -19.10
CA ALA A 157 3.60 -9.29 -19.31
C ALA A 157 4.01 -9.15 -20.78
N SER A 158 4.15 -7.91 -21.27
CA SER A 158 4.68 -7.70 -22.63
C SER A 158 6.20 -7.88 -22.65
N HIS A 159 6.76 -8.36 -23.78
CA HIS A 159 8.22 -8.52 -23.96
C HIS A 159 8.99 -7.23 -23.65
N LYS A 160 8.42 -6.07 -23.97
CA LYS A 160 8.98 -4.76 -23.61
C LYS A 160 9.11 -4.59 -22.08
N GLN A 161 8.06 -4.89 -21.30
CA GLN A 161 8.11 -4.80 -19.83
C GLN A 161 9.10 -5.79 -19.21
N ILE A 162 9.21 -7.00 -19.78
CA ILE A 162 10.17 -8.02 -19.30
C ILE A 162 11.61 -7.57 -19.59
N MET A 163 11.87 -7.00 -20.76
CA MET A 163 13.19 -6.52 -21.17
C MET A 163 13.63 -5.26 -20.41
N GLU A 164 12.71 -4.34 -20.12
CA GLU A 164 12.99 -3.12 -19.33
C GLU A 164 13.11 -3.40 -17.82
N ASN A 165 12.64 -4.56 -17.33
CA ASN A 165 12.75 -4.92 -15.92
C ASN A 165 14.18 -5.33 -15.55
N GLN A 166 14.92 -4.39 -14.93
CA GLN A 166 16.28 -4.58 -14.44
C GLN A 166 16.44 -5.76 -13.47
N GLU A 167 15.46 -6.00 -12.58
CA GLU A 167 15.54 -7.04 -11.55
C GLU A 167 15.50 -8.44 -12.16
N ILE A 168 14.60 -8.68 -13.12
CA ILE A 168 14.56 -9.91 -13.91
C ILE A 168 15.86 -10.11 -14.70
N ASN A 169 16.41 -9.04 -15.29
CA ASN A 169 17.69 -9.11 -16.01
C ASN A 169 18.86 -9.43 -15.05
N HIS A 170 18.89 -8.84 -13.85
CA HIS A 170 19.90 -9.14 -12.83
C HIS A 170 19.82 -10.60 -12.38
N ILE A 171 18.63 -11.12 -12.03
CA ILE A 171 18.47 -12.52 -11.62
C ILE A 171 18.96 -13.47 -12.73
N LYS A 172 18.65 -13.19 -14.01
CA LYS A 172 19.16 -13.94 -15.15
C LYS A 172 20.69 -13.94 -15.22
N GLN A 173 21.31 -12.77 -15.05
CA GLN A 173 22.76 -12.60 -15.10
C GLN A 173 23.48 -13.27 -13.91
N ILE A 174 22.95 -13.13 -12.68
CA ILE A 174 23.54 -13.70 -11.46
C ILE A 174 23.52 -15.24 -11.49
N LEU A 175 22.43 -15.84 -11.97
CA LEU A 175 22.27 -17.30 -12.05
C LEU A 175 22.86 -17.91 -13.33
N GLY A 176 23.06 -17.15 -14.40
CA GLY A 176 23.51 -17.68 -15.70
C GLY A 176 22.37 -18.29 -16.55
N LEU A 177 21.16 -17.75 -16.43
CA LEU A 177 19.94 -18.27 -17.08
C LEU A 177 19.81 -17.82 -18.54
N GLN A 178 19.40 -18.75 -19.41
CA GLN A 178 19.35 -18.59 -20.87
C GLN A 178 17.95 -18.90 -21.41
N HIS A 179 17.31 -18.02 -22.20
CA HIS A 179 15.92 -18.24 -22.64
C HIS A 179 15.80 -19.41 -23.64
N GLY A 180 14.77 -20.24 -23.49
CA GLY A 180 14.52 -21.36 -24.41
C GLY A 180 15.58 -22.46 -24.34
N LYS A 181 16.25 -22.58 -23.19
CA LYS A 181 17.12 -23.69 -22.84
C LYS A 181 16.43 -24.55 -21.79
N GLU A 182 16.34 -25.84 -22.02
CA GLU A 182 15.91 -26.78 -20.99
C GLU A 182 17.11 -27.18 -20.11
N TYR A 183 16.85 -27.32 -18.82
CA TYR A 183 17.86 -27.59 -17.80
C TYR A 183 17.56 -28.93 -17.15
N THR A 184 18.30 -29.97 -17.54
CA THR A 184 18.27 -31.29 -16.88
C THR A 184 19.09 -31.35 -15.59
N ASN A 185 19.95 -30.34 -15.37
CA ASN A 185 20.78 -30.18 -14.18
C ASN A 185 21.24 -28.72 -14.05
N ALA A 186 21.70 -28.35 -12.85
CA ALA A 186 22.20 -27.01 -12.58
C ALA A 186 23.68 -26.78 -13.00
N LYS A 187 24.36 -27.78 -13.61
CA LYS A 187 25.80 -27.70 -13.92
C LYS A 187 26.16 -26.53 -14.84
N SER A 188 25.22 -26.09 -15.69
CA SER A 188 25.43 -24.95 -16.61
C SER A 188 25.03 -23.58 -16.03
N LEU A 189 24.61 -23.52 -14.76
CA LEU A 189 24.32 -22.28 -14.03
C LEU A 189 25.54 -21.80 -13.23
N ARG A 190 25.44 -20.60 -12.65
CA ARG A 190 26.40 -20.06 -11.68
C ARG A 190 26.20 -20.57 -10.26
N TYR A 191 24.98 -20.96 -9.93
CA TYR A 191 24.56 -21.47 -8.63
C TYR A 191 23.73 -22.74 -8.84
N GLY A 192 23.93 -23.75 -8.01
CA GLY A 192 23.19 -25.00 -8.00
C GLY A 192 21.86 -24.90 -7.25
N HIS A 193 21.77 -23.99 -6.29
CA HIS A 193 20.59 -23.78 -5.45
C HIS A 193 20.16 -22.31 -5.43
N LEU A 194 18.85 -22.08 -5.31
CA LEU A 194 18.20 -20.79 -5.20
C LEU A 194 17.33 -20.78 -3.95
N MET A 195 17.78 -20.06 -2.91
CA MET A 195 17.11 -19.98 -1.62
C MET A 195 16.30 -18.69 -1.52
N ILE A 196 15.00 -18.80 -1.24
CA ILE A 196 14.13 -17.65 -1.00
C ILE A 196 14.12 -17.33 0.50
N MET A 197 14.32 -16.07 0.84
CA MET A 197 14.33 -15.56 2.22
C MET A 197 13.49 -14.27 2.29
N THR A 198 12.18 -14.45 2.43
CA THR A 198 11.20 -13.36 2.60
C THR A 198 10.90 -13.12 4.07
N ASP A 199 10.21 -12.02 4.37
CA ASP A 199 9.53 -11.93 5.65
C ASP A 199 8.47 -13.06 5.73
N GLN A 200 8.24 -13.61 6.93
CA GLN A 200 7.35 -14.77 7.12
C GLN A 200 5.90 -14.30 7.32
N ASP A 201 5.44 -13.51 6.36
CA ASP A 201 4.12 -12.90 6.30
C ASP A 201 3.40 -13.27 4.98
N HIS A 202 2.22 -12.69 4.76
CA HIS A 202 1.45 -12.92 3.55
C HIS A 202 2.07 -12.31 2.29
N ASP A 203 2.70 -11.12 2.34
CA ASP A 203 3.29 -10.52 1.15
C ASP A 203 4.61 -11.18 0.72
N GLY A 204 5.40 -11.67 1.68
CA GLY A 204 6.53 -12.56 1.47
C GLY A 204 6.09 -13.88 0.82
N SER A 205 5.01 -14.50 1.31
CA SER A 205 4.38 -15.68 0.68
C SER A 205 4.06 -15.44 -0.81
N HIS A 206 3.58 -14.25 -1.16
CA HIS A 206 3.34 -13.87 -2.56
C HIS A 206 4.63 -13.65 -3.35
N ILE A 207 5.70 -13.13 -2.75
CA ILE A 207 7.02 -13.02 -3.39
C ILE A 207 7.62 -14.40 -3.69
N LYS A 208 7.52 -15.37 -2.76
CA LYS A 208 7.87 -16.78 -3.00
C LYS A 208 7.14 -17.30 -4.25
N GLY A 209 5.81 -17.14 -4.27
CA GLY A 209 4.96 -17.57 -5.38
C GLY A 209 5.27 -16.88 -6.72
N LEU A 210 5.55 -15.58 -6.72
CA LEU A 210 5.93 -14.82 -7.92
C LEU A 210 7.27 -15.28 -8.49
N LEU A 211 8.24 -15.65 -7.64
CA LEU A 211 9.52 -16.20 -8.07
C LEU A 211 9.35 -17.62 -8.65
N ILE A 212 8.59 -18.49 -7.97
CA ILE A 212 8.21 -19.82 -8.47
C ILE A 212 7.55 -19.70 -9.86
N ASN A 213 6.61 -18.76 -10.01
CA ASN A 213 5.96 -18.45 -11.28
C ASN A 213 6.92 -17.91 -12.35
N PHE A 214 7.90 -17.08 -11.98
CA PHE A 214 8.93 -16.58 -12.89
C PHE A 214 9.79 -17.72 -13.44
N ILE A 215 10.27 -18.63 -12.59
CA ILE A 215 11.06 -19.79 -13.01
C ILE A 215 10.18 -20.74 -13.85
N HIS A 216 8.97 -21.09 -13.39
CA HIS A 216 8.04 -21.93 -14.16
C HIS A 216 7.74 -21.34 -15.55
N SER A 217 7.56 -20.02 -15.67
CA SER A 217 7.14 -19.42 -16.94
C SER A 217 8.22 -19.39 -18.02
N PHE A 218 9.49 -19.59 -17.69
CA PHE A 218 10.60 -19.60 -18.66
C PHE A 218 11.40 -20.91 -18.69
N TRP A 219 11.47 -21.62 -17.57
CA TRP A 219 12.27 -22.83 -17.37
C TRP A 219 11.55 -23.84 -16.44
N PRO A 220 10.41 -24.43 -16.85
CA PRO A 220 9.70 -25.43 -16.02
C PRO A 220 10.61 -26.56 -15.52
N SER A 221 11.58 -26.98 -16.35
CA SER A 221 12.54 -28.03 -16.03
C SER A 221 13.42 -27.73 -14.80
N LEU A 222 13.68 -26.46 -14.46
CA LEU A 222 14.45 -26.11 -13.26
C LEU A 222 13.71 -26.45 -11.97
N LEU A 223 12.38 -26.36 -11.94
CA LEU A 223 11.59 -26.75 -10.77
C LEU A 223 11.51 -28.29 -10.60
N LYS A 224 11.81 -29.04 -11.65
CA LYS A 224 11.90 -30.52 -11.63
C LYS A 224 13.29 -31.02 -11.17
N ILE A 225 14.26 -30.13 -10.89
CA ILE A 225 15.57 -30.50 -10.33
C ILE A 225 15.46 -30.57 -8.79
N PRO A 226 15.73 -31.72 -8.15
CA PRO A 226 15.68 -31.85 -6.70
C PRO A 226 16.56 -30.82 -5.99
N SER A 227 16.02 -30.21 -4.92
CA SER A 227 16.71 -29.19 -4.10
C SER A 227 17.20 -27.95 -4.87
N PHE A 228 16.79 -27.71 -6.13
CA PHE A 228 17.17 -26.49 -6.84
C PHE A 228 16.55 -25.24 -6.18
N LEU A 229 15.27 -25.30 -5.81
CA LEU A 229 14.61 -24.24 -5.09
C LEU A 229 14.50 -24.58 -3.60
N LEU A 230 14.96 -23.67 -2.76
CA LEU A 230 14.98 -23.78 -1.31
C LEU A 230 14.24 -22.59 -0.68
N GLU A 231 13.79 -22.75 0.56
CA GLU A 231 13.20 -21.68 1.37
C GLU A 231 13.96 -21.57 2.70
N PHE A 232 14.09 -20.36 3.22
CA PHE A 232 14.64 -20.08 4.55
C PHE A 232 13.56 -19.46 5.45
N ILE A 233 13.02 -20.25 6.38
CA ILE A 233 11.99 -19.80 7.32
C ILE A 233 12.60 -19.20 8.59
N THR A 234 11.85 -18.30 9.24
CA THR A 234 12.15 -17.77 10.57
C THR A 234 10.92 -17.85 11.47
N PRO A 235 11.10 -18.00 12.80
CA PRO A 235 9.97 -18.04 13.73
C PRO A 235 9.26 -16.69 13.80
N ILE A 236 7.93 -16.73 13.74
CA ILE A 236 7.05 -15.54 13.76
C ILE A 236 6.74 -15.03 15.18
N VAL A 237 6.84 -15.90 16.19
CA VAL A 237 6.61 -15.54 17.60
C VAL A 237 7.69 -16.18 18.46
N LYS A 238 8.23 -15.41 19.41
CA LYS A 238 9.03 -15.96 20.50
C LYS A 238 8.42 -15.61 21.85
N ALA A 239 8.19 -16.64 22.65
CA ALA A 239 7.80 -16.50 24.04
C ALA A 239 9.03 -16.72 24.93
N THR A 240 9.39 -15.72 25.73
CA THR A 240 10.53 -15.76 26.65
C THR A 240 10.02 -15.77 28.08
N HIS A 241 10.31 -16.83 28.82
CA HIS A 241 9.95 -16.95 30.23
C HIS A 241 10.96 -16.24 31.14
N LYS A 242 10.52 -15.75 32.31
CA LYS A 242 11.38 -15.10 33.33
C LYS A 242 12.60 -15.91 33.78
N ASN A 243 12.63 -17.23 33.57
CA ASN A 243 13.81 -18.08 33.85
C ASN A 243 14.78 -18.24 32.67
N GLY A 244 14.61 -17.48 31.58
CA GLY A 244 15.47 -17.54 30.39
C GLY A 244 15.12 -18.62 29.37
N LYS A 245 14.08 -19.45 29.61
CA LYS A 245 13.59 -20.39 28.59
C LYS A 245 12.90 -19.62 27.45
N VAL A 246 13.45 -19.74 26.24
CA VAL A 246 12.86 -19.20 25.01
C VAL A 246 12.17 -20.33 24.24
N LEU A 247 10.93 -20.11 23.84
CA LEU A 247 10.20 -20.90 22.85
C LEU A 247 10.07 -20.08 21.56
N SER A 248 10.12 -20.75 20.41
CA SER A 248 10.00 -20.12 19.08
C SER A 248 8.99 -20.91 18.25
N PHE A 249 7.98 -20.22 17.75
CA PHE A 249 6.87 -20.77 16.97
C PHE A 249 6.97 -20.27 15.52
N TYR A 250 6.65 -21.13 14.55
CA TYR A 250 6.79 -20.84 13.12
C TYR A 250 5.45 -20.63 12.41
N THR A 251 4.32 -20.96 13.08
CA THR A 251 2.95 -20.62 12.65
C THR A 251 2.14 -20.06 13.82
N MET A 252 1.06 -19.31 13.53
CA MET A 252 0.18 -18.75 14.58
C MET A 252 -0.60 -19.85 15.34
N PRO A 253 -1.17 -20.89 14.67
CA PRO A 253 -1.84 -21.99 15.36
C PRO A 253 -0.95 -22.74 16.37
N GLU A 254 0.36 -22.90 16.11
CA GLU A 254 1.31 -23.47 17.09
C GLU A 254 1.37 -22.63 18.38
N TYR A 255 1.41 -21.31 18.24
CA TYR A 255 1.49 -20.37 19.36
C TYR A 255 0.15 -20.24 20.09
N GLU A 256 -0.97 -20.26 19.37
CA GLU A 256 -2.32 -20.20 19.93
C GLU A 256 -2.65 -21.47 20.73
N ALA A 257 -2.45 -22.66 20.14
CA ALA A 257 -2.61 -23.92 20.87
C ALA A 257 -1.68 -24.03 22.10
N TRP A 258 -0.47 -23.48 22.01
CA TRP A 258 0.41 -23.35 23.17
C TRP A 258 -0.13 -22.39 24.24
N LYS A 259 -0.67 -21.22 23.85
CA LYS A 259 -1.29 -20.23 24.75
C LYS A 259 -2.51 -20.83 25.46
N GLU A 260 -3.32 -21.60 24.76
CA GLU A 260 -4.47 -22.32 25.30
C GLU A 260 -4.04 -23.41 26.30
N SER A 261 -3.00 -24.19 25.99
CA SER A 261 -2.47 -25.27 26.84
C SER A 261 -1.93 -24.83 28.22
N LEU A 262 -1.91 -23.52 28.50
CA LEU A 262 -1.44 -22.93 29.76
C LEU A 262 -2.57 -22.54 30.74
N ASP A 263 -3.84 -22.78 30.42
CA ASP A 263 -5.00 -22.41 31.26
C ASP A 263 -4.97 -20.93 31.74
N GLY A 264 -4.56 -20.01 30.88
CA GLY A 264 -4.41 -18.59 31.25
C GLY A 264 -3.26 -18.26 32.22
N ARG A 265 -2.46 -19.25 32.66
CA ARG A 265 -1.25 -19.03 33.50
C ARG A 265 -0.05 -18.58 32.67
N THR A 266 -0.24 -17.54 31.88
CA THR A 266 0.81 -16.86 31.10
C THR A 266 1.66 -15.88 31.93
N THR A 267 1.41 -15.80 33.24
CA THR A 267 2.05 -14.90 34.23
C THR A 267 3.53 -15.21 34.45
N GLY A 268 4.37 -14.71 33.55
CA GLY A 268 5.82 -14.95 33.57
C GLY A 268 6.45 -15.07 32.19
N TRP A 269 5.64 -15.11 31.13
CA TRP A 269 6.09 -15.05 29.75
C TRP A 269 6.00 -13.62 29.22
N SER A 270 7.04 -13.18 28.51
CA SER A 270 6.97 -12.04 27.62
C SER A 270 6.94 -12.55 26.18
N ILE A 271 6.03 -12.00 25.37
CA ILE A 271 5.81 -12.39 23.98
C ILE A 271 6.36 -11.30 23.07
N LYS A 272 7.15 -11.69 22.07
CA LYS A 272 7.61 -10.82 20.98
C LYS A 272 7.21 -11.42 19.64
N TYR A 273 6.46 -10.65 18.86
CA TYR A 273 6.12 -10.97 17.48
C TYR A 273 7.26 -10.52 16.53
N TYR A 274 7.55 -11.33 15.52
CA TYR A 274 8.66 -11.17 14.56
C TYR A 274 8.05 -10.97 13.16
N LYS A 275 7.59 -9.74 12.91
CA LYS A 275 6.81 -9.40 11.71
C LYS A 275 7.66 -9.29 10.42
N GLY A 276 8.97 -9.11 10.56
CA GLY A 276 9.90 -9.14 9.44
C GLY A 276 11.30 -9.58 9.86
N LEU A 277 12.13 -9.97 8.89
CA LEU A 277 13.48 -10.48 9.12
C LEU A 277 14.38 -9.43 9.80
N GLY A 278 14.15 -8.15 9.53
CA GLY A 278 14.82 -7.03 10.22
C GLY A 278 14.56 -6.95 11.73
N THR A 279 13.52 -7.63 12.24
CA THR A 279 13.22 -7.73 13.69
C THR A 279 14.12 -8.73 14.43
N SER A 280 14.82 -9.61 13.70
CA SER A 280 15.83 -10.53 14.25
C SER A 280 17.19 -9.85 14.38
N THR A 281 17.82 -9.99 15.54
CA THR A 281 19.17 -9.47 15.78
C THR A 281 20.22 -10.24 14.97
N ALA A 282 21.38 -9.61 14.74
CA ALA A 282 22.53 -10.27 14.11
C ALA A 282 23.08 -11.47 14.92
N LYS A 283 22.71 -11.61 16.21
CA LYS A 283 22.98 -12.82 17.01
C LYS A 283 22.05 -13.96 16.61
N GLU A 284 20.74 -13.68 16.56
CA GLU A 284 19.71 -14.65 16.14
C GLU A 284 19.94 -15.10 14.69
N GLY A 285 20.32 -14.20 13.78
CA GLY A 285 20.71 -14.57 12.42
C GLY A 285 21.89 -15.55 12.34
N LYS A 286 22.88 -15.40 13.23
CA LYS A 286 24.01 -16.35 13.34
C LYS A 286 23.61 -17.68 13.98
N GLU A 287 22.56 -17.70 14.80
CA GLU A 287 21.98 -18.92 15.36
C GLU A 287 21.16 -19.66 14.30
N TYR A 288 20.29 -18.97 13.54
CA TYR A 288 19.51 -19.57 12.44
C TYR A 288 20.39 -20.17 11.34
N PHE A 289 21.51 -19.53 11.00
CA PHE A 289 22.45 -20.03 9.99
C PHE A 289 23.43 -21.08 10.53
N ARG A 290 23.60 -21.21 11.85
CA ARG A 290 24.30 -22.36 12.45
C ARG A 290 23.47 -23.62 12.29
N ASP A 291 22.19 -23.53 12.63
CA ASP A 291 21.23 -24.63 12.56
C ASP A 291 20.46 -24.61 11.22
N ILE A 292 21.15 -24.27 10.12
CA ILE A 292 20.53 -23.98 8.82
C ILE A 292 19.64 -25.12 8.31
N GLU A 293 19.98 -26.38 8.57
CA GLU A 293 19.17 -27.55 8.17
C GLU A 293 17.82 -27.69 8.91
N LYS A 294 17.56 -26.87 9.93
CA LYS A 294 16.24 -26.71 10.56
C LYS A 294 15.39 -25.62 9.89
N ASN A 295 16.03 -24.50 9.53
CA ASN A 295 15.36 -23.33 8.94
C ASN A 295 15.29 -23.40 7.40
N LYS A 296 16.09 -24.26 6.76
CA LYS A 296 16.02 -24.57 5.32
C LYS A 296 14.92 -25.59 5.05
N LYS A 297 14.10 -25.30 4.04
CA LYS A 297 13.15 -26.23 3.42
C LYS A 297 13.51 -26.45 1.96
N ASP A 298 13.21 -27.62 1.44
CA ASP A 298 13.47 -27.99 0.04
C ASP A 298 12.13 -28.08 -0.70
N PHE A 299 11.98 -27.42 -1.85
CA PHE A 299 10.82 -27.65 -2.71
C PHE A 299 11.01 -28.93 -3.53
N ALA A 300 9.93 -29.70 -3.66
CA ALA A 300 9.86 -30.88 -4.52
C ALA A 300 8.73 -30.76 -5.55
N TRP A 301 9.01 -31.31 -6.74
CA TRP A 301 8.03 -31.51 -7.81
C TRP A 301 7.64 -32.99 -7.83
N GLU A 302 6.35 -33.29 -7.67
CA GLU A 302 5.84 -34.68 -7.72
C GLU A 302 5.15 -35.00 -9.04
N GLY A 303 4.43 -34.05 -9.63
CA GLY A 303 3.61 -34.28 -10.82
C GLY A 303 3.19 -32.99 -11.51
N ASP A 304 2.59 -33.08 -12.69
CA ASP A 304 2.23 -31.86 -13.44
C ASP A 304 1.08 -31.05 -12.81
N GLU A 305 0.39 -31.62 -11.81
CA GLU A 305 -0.53 -30.92 -10.90
C GLU A 305 0.12 -29.71 -10.20
N ASP A 306 1.40 -29.81 -9.85
CA ASP A 306 2.20 -28.71 -9.28
C ASP A 306 2.24 -27.51 -10.25
N GLY A 307 2.42 -27.78 -11.55
CA GLY A 307 2.44 -26.77 -12.60
C GLY A 307 1.08 -26.17 -12.90
N ASP A 308 0.03 -26.99 -12.87
CA ASP A 308 -1.36 -26.56 -13.03
C ASP A 308 -1.81 -25.64 -11.88
N ALA A 309 -1.38 -25.93 -10.65
CA ALA A 309 -1.60 -25.09 -9.47
C ALA A 309 -0.87 -23.74 -9.59
N ILE A 310 0.40 -23.72 -10.00
CA ILE A 310 1.15 -22.47 -10.23
C ILE A 310 0.53 -21.66 -11.36
N GLU A 311 0.06 -22.28 -12.46
CA GLU A 311 -0.66 -21.54 -13.49
C GLU A 311 -2.02 -21.02 -12.97
N MET A 312 -2.77 -21.83 -12.22
CA MET A 312 -4.04 -21.43 -11.62
C MET A 312 -3.87 -20.17 -10.76
N ALA A 313 -2.84 -20.10 -9.92
CA ALA A 313 -2.55 -18.90 -9.13
C ALA A 313 -2.20 -17.68 -10.01
N PHE A 314 -1.31 -17.81 -11.00
CA PHE A 314 -0.69 -16.64 -11.65
C PHE A 314 -1.17 -16.29 -13.06
N SER A 315 -1.94 -17.14 -13.73
CA SER A 315 -2.44 -16.87 -15.09
C SER A 315 -3.62 -15.89 -15.09
N LYS A 316 -3.55 -14.84 -15.91
CA LYS A 316 -4.66 -13.89 -16.10
C LYS A 316 -5.86 -14.51 -16.84
N LYS A 317 -5.75 -15.75 -17.30
CA LYS A 317 -6.82 -16.52 -17.96
C LYS A 317 -7.62 -17.38 -16.97
N LYS A 318 -6.97 -18.00 -15.98
CA LYS A 318 -7.58 -18.90 -14.97
C LYS A 318 -8.30 -18.13 -13.82
N ILE A 319 -9.05 -17.06 -14.14
CA ILE A 319 -9.73 -16.21 -13.12
C ILE A 319 -10.83 -16.97 -12.39
N ASP A 320 -11.75 -17.61 -13.10
CA ASP A 320 -12.90 -18.27 -12.47
C ASP A 320 -12.49 -19.55 -11.73
N ALA A 321 -11.37 -20.17 -12.15
CA ALA A 321 -10.70 -21.22 -11.38
C ALA A 321 -10.21 -20.68 -10.01
N ARG A 322 -9.54 -19.51 -9.96
CA ARG A 322 -9.17 -18.87 -8.69
C ARG A 322 -10.37 -18.53 -7.81
N LYS A 323 -11.49 -18.08 -8.41
CA LYS A 323 -12.71 -17.78 -7.64
C LYS A 323 -13.28 -19.04 -6.98
N ASN A 324 -13.26 -20.18 -7.65
CA ASN A 324 -13.72 -21.44 -7.06
C ASN A 324 -12.71 -21.99 -6.05
N TRP A 325 -11.40 -21.88 -6.33
CA TRP A 325 -10.32 -22.21 -5.39
C TRP A 325 -10.45 -21.46 -4.05
N LEU A 326 -10.68 -20.14 -4.10
CA LEU A 326 -10.83 -19.29 -2.91
C LEU A 326 -12.21 -19.39 -2.22
N ARG A 327 -13.23 -19.89 -2.93
CA ARG A 327 -14.51 -20.31 -2.31
C ARG A 327 -14.39 -21.62 -1.55
N ASN A 328 -13.45 -22.47 -1.93
CA ASN A 328 -13.16 -23.75 -1.28
C ASN A 328 -12.08 -23.62 -0.20
N PHE A 329 -11.76 -22.39 0.25
CA PHE A 329 -10.84 -22.17 1.36
C PHE A 329 -11.54 -22.48 2.69
N GLU A 330 -10.99 -23.44 3.45
CA GLU A 330 -11.45 -23.76 4.80
C GLU A 330 -10.60 -22.99 5.84
N PRO A 331 -11.20 -22.14 6.69
CA PRO A 331 -10.49 -21.48 7.79
C PRO A 331 -9.78 -22.49 8.70
N GLY A 332 -8.52 -22.20 9.06
CA GLY A 332 -7.65 -23.16 9.73
C GLY A 332 -6.77 -23.99 8.79
N THR A 333 -6.89 -23.82 7.46
CA THR A 333 -5.87 -24.33 6.52
C THR A 333 -4.54 -23.60 6.72
N TYR A 334 -3.46 -24.31 7.01
CA TYR A 334 -2.09 -23.78 7.06
C TYR A 334 -1.07 -24.80 6.52
N LEU A 335 0.14 -24.34 6.19
CA LEU A 335 1.26 -25.20 5.82
C LEU A 335 2.04 -25.62 7.07
N ASP A 336 2.21 -26.94 7.28
CA ASP A 336 2.97 -27.49 8.40
C ASP A 336 4.48 -27.20 8.23
N GLN A 337 4.97 -26.23 9.01
CA GLN A 337 6.37 -25.80 9.00
C GLN A 337 7.32 -26.77 9.71
N SER A 338 6.86 -27.92 10.21
CA SER A 338 7.74 -29.00 10.72
C SER A 338 8.36 -29.82 9.58
N VAL A 339 7.63 -30.05 8.49
CA VAL A 339 8.04 -30.88 7.35
C VAL A 339 9.27 -30.28 6.66
N LYS A 340 10.23 -31.09 6.20
CA LYS A 340 11.44 -30.61 5.52
C LYS A 340 11.26 -30.32 4.02
N ILE A 341 10.35 -31.04 3.37
CA ILE A 341 10.10 -30.98 1.94
C ILE A 341 8.70 -30.39 1.71
N ILE A 342 8.60 -29.40 0.83
CA ILE A 342 7.35 -28.70 0.50
C ILE A 342 6.99 -28.99 -0.96
N LYS A 343 5.75 -29.42 -1.23
CA LYS A 343 5.24 -29.57 -2.60
C LYS A 343 4.78 -28.20 -3.13
N TYR A 344 4.95 -27.94 -4.42
CA TYR A 344 4.48 -26.68 -5.01
C TYR A 344 2.95 -26.53 -4.92
N SER A 345 2.21 -27.61 -5.13
CA SER A 345 0.77 -27.74 -4.92
C SER A 345 0.34 -27.47 -3.47
N ASP A 346 1.05 -28.01 -2.48
CA ASP A 346 0.81 -27.72 -1.06
C ASP A 346 1.08 -26.24 -0.73
N PHE A 347 2.22 -25.69 -1.17
CA PHE A 347 2.55 -24.28 -0.99
C PHE A 347 1.47 -23.35 -1.59
N VAL A 348 1.01 -23.64 -2.80
CA VAL A 348 -0.09 -22.87 -3.41
C VAL A 348 -1.35 -22.97 -2.53
N ASN A 349 -1.79 -24.19 -2.20
CA ASN A 349 -3.08 -24.43 -1.55
C ASN A 349 -3.11 -24.18 -0.04
N LYS A 350 -1.97 -24.00 0.63
CA LYS A 350 -1.87 -23.85 2.11
C LYS A 350 -1.15 -22.59 2.58
N GLU A 351 -0.38 -21.91 1.71
CA GLU A 351 0.33 -20.68 2.06
C GLU A 351 -0.06 -19.52 1.12
N LEU A 352 0.04 -19.70 -0.19
CA LEU A 352 -0.34 -18.65 -1.16
C LEU A 352 -1.86 -18.36 -1.17
N ILE A 353 -2.69 -19.32 -0.73
CA ILE A 353 -4.12 -19.09 -0.51
C ILE A 353 -4.37 -18.09 0.63
N LEU A 354 -3.56 -18.11 1.68
CA LEU A 354 -3.68 -17.20 2.84
C LEU A 354 -3.36 -15.77 2.43
N PHE A 355 -2.28 -15.59 1.64
CA PHE A 355 -2.04 -14.32 0.96
C PHE A 355 -3.26 -13.89 0.12
N SER A 356 -3.80 -14.78 -0.70
CA SER A 356 -4.89 -14.45 -1.62
C SER A 356 -6.17 -14.01 -0.88
N MET A 357 -6.46 -14.60 0.29
CA MET A 357 -7.55 -14.20 1.17
C MET A 357 -7.28 -12.89 1.90
N ALA A 358 -6.08 -12.69 2.45
CA ALA A 358 -5.66 -11.43 3.08
C ALA A 358 -5.62 -10.25 2.07
N ASP A 359 -5.26 -10.54 0.83
CA ASP A 359 -5.26 -9.60 -0.28
C ASP A 359 -6.67 -9.18 -0.71
N LEU A 360 -7.66 -10.07 -0.55
CA LEU A 360 -9.07 -9.74 -0.72
C LEU A 360 -9.60 -8.91 0.46
N SER A 361 -9.39 -9.34 1.70
CA SER A 361 -9.91 -8.68 2.91
C SER A 361 -9.39 -7.24 3.08
N ARG A 362 -8.14 -6.96 2.68
CA ARG A 362 -7.59 -5.60 2.69
C ARG A 362 -7.99 -4.74 1.49
N SER A 363 -8.44 -5.34 0.38
CA SER A 363 -8.67 -4.63 -0.88
C SER A 363 -10.14 -4.37 -1.19
N ILE A 364 -11.05 -5.24 -0.74
CA ILE A 364 -12.50 -5.14 -0.89
C ILE A 364 -13.11 -4.79 0.49
N PRO A 365 -14.03 -3.80 0.59
CA PRO A 365 -14.62 -3.42 1.87
C PRO A 365 -15.77 -4.34 2.31
N SER A 366 -16.21 -4.17 3.55
CA SER A 366 -17.52 -4.65 4.01
C SER A 366 -18.66 -3.82 3.41
N MET A 367 -19.79 -4.45 3.11
CA MET A 367 -21.02 -3.73 2.75
C MET A 367 -21.62 -2.93 3.91
N VAL A 368 -21.26 -3.23 5.18
CA VAL A 368 -21.87 -2.57 6.35
C VAL A 368 -21.34 -1.15 6.54
N ASP A 369 -20.01 -0.95 6.58
CA ASP A 369 -19.39 0.36 6.73
C ASP A 369 -18.77 0.93 5.44
N GLY A 370 -18.62 0.13 4.38
CA GLY A 370 -17.89 0.54 3.17
C GLY A 370 -16.39 0.68 3.37
N LEU A 371 -15.86 0.32 4.55
CA LEU A 371 -14.46 0.50 4.91
C LEU A 371 -13.64 -0.77 4.65
N LYS A 372 -12.38 -0.55 4.29
CA LYS A 372 -11.32 -1.56 4.31
C LYS A 372 -10.65 -1.56 5.69
N PRO A 373 -10.02 -2.67 6.14
CA PRO A 373 -9.37 -2.77 7.45
C PRO A 373 -8.46 -1.58 7.80
N GLY A 374 -7.61 -1.11 6.88
CA GLY A 374 -6.77 0.07 7.12
C GLY A 374 -7.55 1.37 7.42
N GLN A 375 -8.67 1.61 6.73
CA GLN A 375 -9.56 2.75 7.00
C GLN A 375 -10.29 2.58 8.34
N ARG A 376 -10.65 1.34 8.69
CA ARG A 376 -11.32 1.00 9.95
C ARG A 376 -10.39 1.14 11.15
N LYS A 377 -9.12 0.72 11.04
CA LYS A 377 -8.04 0.93 12.02
C LYS A 377 -7.81 2.43 12.29
N ILE A 378 -7.80 3.25 11.24
CA ILE A 378 -7.75 4.73 11.35
C ILE A 378 -8.94 5.26 12.15
N LEU A 379 -10.17 4.92 11.75
CA LEU A 379 -11.39 5.42 12.38
C LEU A 379 -11.52 4.98 13.85
N PHE A 380 -11.18 3.73 14.16
CA PHE A 380 -11.08 3.20 15.52
C PHE A 380 -10.14 4.04 16.39
N CYS A 381 -8.93 4.32 15.92
CA CYS A 381 -7.98 5.16 16.66
C CYS A 381 -8.42 6.64 16.74
N SER A 382 -9.18 7.16 15.77
CA SER A 382 -9.84 8.47 15.89
C SER A 382 -10.88 8.50 17.02
N PHE A 383 -11.68 7.44 17.18
CA PHE A 383 -12.66 7.32 18.26
C PHE A 383 -11.98 7.07 19.62
N LYS A 384 -11.02 6.14 19.70
CA LYS A 384 -10.23 5.78 20.90
C LYS A 384 -9.53 6.99 21.52
N ARG A 385 -9.02 7.92 20.69
CA ARG A 385 -8.39 9.17 21.13
C ARG A 385 -9.37 10.33 21.35
N ASN A 386 -10.64 10.21 20.96
CA ASN A 386 -11.59 11.31 20.81
C ASN A 386 -11.00 12.49 19.98
N PHE A 387 -10.70 12.21 18.72
CA PHE A 387 -9.83 13.02 17.84
C PHE A 387 -10.45 14.33 17.31
N VAL A 388 -10.94 15.18 18.21
CA VAL A 388 -11.50 16.51 17.90
C VAL A 388 -10.38 17.54 17.68
N THR A 389 -9.29 17.47 18.46
CA THR A 389 -8.14 18.37 18.32
C THR A 389 -7.24 17.96 17.15
N GLN A 390 -6.94 18.91 16.25
CA GLN A 390 -6.08 18.69 15.10
C GLN A 390 -4.69 18.13 15.46
N ALA A 391 -4.19 17.17 14.68
CA ALA A 391 -2.82 16.66 14.77
C ALA A 391 -2.22 16.47 13.36
N LYS A 392 -0.89 16.44 13.26
CA LYS A 392 -0.21 16.17 11.98
C LYS A 392 -0.51 14.75 11.52
N VAL A 393 -0.74 14.56 10.21
CA VAL A 393 -1.04 13.24 9.63
C VAL A 393 0.05 12.22 9.96
N ALA A 394 1.34 12.61 9.91
CA ALA A 394 2.46 11.73 10.25
C ALA A 394 2.56 11.39 11.76
N GLN A 395 2.00 12.22 12.65
CA GLN A 395 1.94 11.89 14.08
C GLN A 395 0.74 10.99 14.38
N PHE A 396 -0.37 11.22 13.66
CA PHE A 396 -1.55 10.38 13.77
C PHE A 396 -1.34 8.99 13.14
N SER A 397 -0.60 8.85 12.03
CA SER A 397 -0.28 7.53 11.47
C SER A 397 0.51 6.65 12.43
N GLY A 398 1.49 7.20 13.17
CA GLY A 398 2.21 6.45 14.21
C GLY A 398 1.29 5.98 15.33
N TYR A 399 0.44 6.88 15.84
CA TYR A 399 -0.58 6.56 16.86
C TYR A 399 -1.58 5.50 16.39
N VAL A 400 -2.01 5.54 15.12
CA VAL A 400 -2.84 4.47 14.52
C VAL A 400 -2.05 3.18 14.44
N SER A 401 -0.80 3.24 13.98
CA SER A 401 0.08 2.08 13.79
C SER A 401 0.23 1.25 15.07
N GLU A 402 0.53 1.95 16.17
CA GLU A 402 0.69 1.39 17.51
C GLU A 402 -0.63 0.81 18.06
N HIS A 403 -1.67 1.63 18.23
CA HIS A 403 -2.86 1.26 19.00
C HIS A 403 -3.92 0.45 18.23
N SER A 404 -3.71 0.21 16.94
CA SER A 404 -4.50 -0.72 16.12
C SER A 404 -3.69 -1.93 15.64
N ALA A 405 -2.47 -2.11 16.15
CA ALA A 405 -1.53 -3.16 15.72
C ALA A 405 -1.36 -3.23 14.19
N TYR A 406 -1.16 -2.10 13.51
CA TYR A 406 -0.99 -2.10 12.05
C TYR A 406 0.37 -2.70 11.66
N HIS A 407 0.37 -3.78 10.88
CA HIS A 407 1.58 -4.53 10.55
C HIS A 407 2.35 -4.01 9.32
N HIS A 408 1.72 -3.19 8.46
CA HIS A 408 2.33 -2.71 7.22
C HIS A 408 2.98 -1.31 7.40
N GLY A 409 3.78 -0.87 6.43
CA GLY A 409 4.49 0.41 6.52
C GLY A 409 3.58 1.65 6.63
N GLU A 410 3.90 2.55 7.56
CA GLU A 410 3.11 3.76 7.88
C GLU A 410 2.83 4.68 6.68
N GLN A 411 3.65 4.65 5.63
CA GLN A 411 3.39 5.39 4.40
C GLN A 411 2.01 5.03 3.79
N SER A 412 1.57 3.78 3.93
CA SER A 412 0.25 3.34 3.50
C SER A 412 -0.87 3.89 4.39
N LEU A 413 -0.65 3.99 5.72
CA LEU A 413 -1.57 4.68 6.63
C LEU A 413 -1.68 6.16 6.28
N VAL A 414 -0.55 6.86 6.06
CA VAL A 414 -0.52 8.28 5.67
C VAL A 414 -1.34 8.52 4.40
N SER A 415 -1.13 7.76 3.33
CA SER A 415 -1.93 7.88 2.10
C SER A 415 -3.41 7.53 2.31
N THR A 416 -3.73 6.61 3.22
CA THR A 416 -5.12 6.24 3.54
C THR A 416 -5.82 7.35 4.34
N ILE A 417 -5.15 7.95 5.34
CA ILE A 417 -5.65 9.12 6.09
C ILE A 417 -5.93 10.28 5.15
N ILE A 418 -5.02 10.55 4.20
CA ILE A 418 -5.20 11.59 3.19
C ILE A 418 -6.42 11.30 2.32
N GLY A 419 -6.56 10.07 1.80
CA GLY A 419 -7.72 9.66 1.00
C GLY A 419 -9.07 9.73 1.75
N MET A 420 -9.08 9.53 3.08
CA MET A 420 -10.28 9.68 3.92
C MET A 420 -10.64 11.15 4.24
N ALA A 421 -9.71 12.08 4.03
CA ALA A 421 -9.90 13.51 4.28
C ALA A 421 -10.17 14.33 3.01
N GLN A 422 -9.81 13.83 1.82
CA GLN A 422 -10.01 14.52 0.54
C GLN A 422 -11.49 14.87 0.27
N ASN A 423 -11.70 16.11 -0.18
CA ASN A 423 -13.02 16.74 -0.38
C ASN A 423 -13.23 17.32 -1.81
N TYR A 424 -12.25 17.23 -2.71
CA TYR A 424 -12.39 17.75 -4.08
C TYR A 424 -13.40 16.96 -4.92
N VAL A 425 -13.97 17.61 -5.94
CA VAL A 425 -15.01 17.04 -6.82
C VAL A 425 -14.59 15.69 -7.42
N GLY A 426 -15.35 14.64 -7.11
CA GLY A 426 -15.09 13.26 -7.54
C GLY A 426 -14.23 12.41 -6.59
N SER A 427 -13.95 12.89 -5.38
CA SER A 427 -13.38 12.10 -4.28
C SER A 427 -14.48 11.51 -3.37
N ASN A 428 -14.56 11.91 -2.10
CA ASN A 428 -15.60 11.49 -1.16
C ASN A 428 -16.83 12.40 -1.27
N ASN A 429 -18.03 11.85 -1.07
CA ASN A 429 -19.23 12.68 -0.89
C ASN A 429 -19.34 13.19 0.56
N ILE A 430 -18.89 12.40 1.53
CA ILE A 430 -18.68 12.83 2.93
C ILE A 430 -17.30 12.35 3.39
N ASN A 431 -16.37 13.29 3.54
CA ASN A 431 -15.05 13.05 4.13
C ASN A 431 -15.19 12.81 5.65
N LEU A 432 -14.66 11.67 6.13
CA LEU A 432 -14.77 11.29 7.55
C LEU A 432 -13.76 12.02 8.44
N LEU A 433 -12.71 12.56 7.82
CA LEU A 433 -11.66 13.37 8.43
C LEU A 433 -11.61 14.75 7.76
N SER A 434 -11.21 15.78 8.49
CA SER A 434 -11.12 17.14 7.95
C SER A 434 -9.77 17.40 7.27
N PRO A 435 -9.72 17.94 6.04
CA PRO A 435 -8.48 18.22 5.32
C PRO A 435 -7.87 19.57 5.75
N LEU A 436 -7.15 19.58 6.89
CA LEU A 436 -6.55 20.81 7.42
C LEU A 436 -5.17 21.06 6.77
N GLY A 437 -5.22 21.59 5.55
CA GLY A 437 -4.07 21.95 4.71
C GLY A 437 -4.18 21.38 3.29
N GLN A 438 -3.04 21.26 2.60
CA GLN A 438 -3.00 20.80 1.21
C GLN A 438 -3.09 19.27 1.08
N PHE A 439 -4.33 18.75 1.09
CA PHE A 439 -4.66 17.32 0.92
C PHE A 439 -4.69 16.84 -0.55
N GLY A 440 -4.30 17.71 -1.49
CA GLY A 440 -4.33 17.46 -2.92
C GLY A 440 -5.67 17.86 -3.55
N THR A 441 -5.64 18.26 -4.81
CA THR A 441 -6.73 18.96 -5.49
C THR A 441 -7.31 18.12 -6.64
N ARG A 442 -8.33 18.67 -7.31
CA ARG A 442 -8.87 18.09 -8.54
C ARG A 442 -7.82 18.00 -9.67
N THR A 443 -6.76 18.82 -9.61
CA THR A 443 -5.76 18.99 -10.66
C THR A 443 -5.06 17.68 -11.04
N GLN A 444 -4.68 16.87 -10.04
CA GLN A 444 -3.99 15.57 -10.24
C GLN A 444 -4.75 14.38 -9.66
N GLY A 445 -5.98 14.59 -9.18
CA GLY A 445 -6.75 13.59 -8.43
C GLY A 445 -6.11 13.29 -7.07
N GLY A 446 -5.82 14.35 -6.30
CA GLY A 446 -5.28 14.26 -4.95
C GLY A 446 -3.80 13.84 -4.82
N LYS A 447 -3.10 13.55 -5.92
CA LYS A 447 -1.67 13.15 -5.91
C LYS A 447 -0.71 14.31 -5.59
N ASP A 448 -1.20 15.53 -5.77
CA ASP A 448 -0.60 16.80 -5.44
C ASP A 448 -0.70 17.16 -3.94
N HIS A 449 -1.08 16.21 -3.10
CA HIS A 449 -1.08 16.36 -1.64
C HIS A 449 0.32 16.69 -1.10
N ALA A 450 0.39 17.53 -0.08
CA ALA A 450 1.63 17.76 0.63
C ALA A 450 2.03 16.53 1.47
N SER A 451 3.30 16.47 1.88
CA SER A 451 3.78 15.39 2.76
C SER A 451 3.09 15.44 4.13
N GLY A 452 2.73 14.27 4.69
CA GLY A 452 2.03 14.11 5.98
C GLY A 452 2.67 14.77 7.20
N ARG A 453 3.92 15.25 7.08
CA ARG A 453 4.64 16.05 8.09
C ARG A 453 4.22 17.53 8.17
N TYR A 454 3.54 18.02 7.14
CA TYR A 454 3.06 19.42 7.01
C TYR A 454 1.55 19.55 7.25
N ILE A 455 0.76 18.62 6.73
CA ILE A 455 -0.70 18.63 6.82
C ILE A 455 -1.23 18.10 8.16
N PHE A 456 -2.33 18.69 8.60
CA PHE A 456 -3.04 18.34 9.83
C PHE A 456 -4.41 17.74 9.51
N THR A 457 -4.99 17.01 10.45
CA THR A 457 -6.36 16.52 10.34
C THR A 457 -6.98 16.33 11.72
N CYS A 458 -8.30 16.21 11.76
CA CYS A 458 -9.11 15.81 12.90
C CYS A 458 -10.32 15.00 12.39
N LEU A 459 -11.09 14.41 13.31
CA LEU A 459 -12.37 13.79 12.99
C LEU A 459 -13.37 14.85 12.49
N SER A 460 -13.98 14.63 11.32
CA SER A 460 -15.01 15.54 10.80
C SER A 460 -16.24 15.52 11.73
N PRO A 461 -16.88 16.68 12.05
CA PRO A 461 -18.01 16.73 13.01
C PRO A 461 -19.15 15.78 12.65
N ILE A 462 -19.46 15.65 11.36
CA ILE A 462 -20.53 14.77 10.84
C ILE A 462 -20.29 13.28 11.12
N THR A 463 -19.02 12.88 11.31
CA THR A 463 -18.64 11.46 11.44
C THR A 463 -19.22 10.80 12.70
N ARG A 464 -19.45 11.53 13.79
CA ARG A 464 -20.06 10.93 15.00
C ARG A 464 -21.59 10.95 15.01
N PHE A 465 -22.21 11.62 14.04
CA PHE A 465 -23.62 11.41 13.69
C PHE A 465 -23.76 10.19 12.77
N LEU A 466 -22.83 10.01 11.83
CA LEU A 466 -22.77 8.82 10.98
C LEU A 466 -22.49 7.53 11.76
N PHE A 467 -21.62 7.59 12.78
CA PHE A 467 -21.24 6.47 13.64
C PHE A 467 -21.53 6.81 15.13
N PRO A 468 -22.76 6.59 15.63
CA PRO A 468 -23.15 6.93 16.99
C PRO A 468 -22.30 6.23 18.05
N LYS A 469 -21.87 6.99 19.07
CA LYS A 469 -21.05 6.46 20.19
C LYS A 469 -21.75 5.35 20.97
N ASP A 470 -23.08 5.38 21.05
CA ASP A 470 -23.88 4.35 21.72
C ASP A 470 -23.74 2.97 21.06
N ASP A 471 -23.49 2.94 19.74
CA ASP A 471 -23.39 1.70 18.98
C ASP A 471 -22.02 1.02 19.21
N ASP A 472 -20.98 1.76 19.61
CA ASP A 472 -19.62 1.24 19.83
C ASP A 472 -19.63 -0.04 20.70
N ILE A 473 -20.43 -0.05 21.77
CA ILE A 473 -20.50 -1.13 22.77
C ILE A 473 -21.09 -2.44 22.19
N LEU A 474 -21.81 -2.35 21.06
CA LEU A 474 -22.46 -3.48 20.39
C LEU A 474 -21.55 -4.19 19.39
N LEU A 475 -20.39 -3.60 19.06
CA LEU A 475 -19.53 -4.07 17.98
C LEU A 475 -18.58 -5.18 18.43
N ASP A 476 -18.37 -6.15 17.55
CA ASP A 476 -17.42 -7.25 17.76
C ASP A 476 -15.98 -6.79 17.52
N TYR A 477 -15.33 -6.33 18.60
CA TYR A 477 -13.94 -5.85 18.60
C TYR A 477 -12.94 -7.01 18.56
N LEU A 478 -12.10 -6.99 17.52
CA LEU A 478 -11.07 -7.99 17.32
C LEU A 478 -9.92 -7.86 18.34
N LYS A 479 -9.14 -8.94 18.50
CA LYS A 479 -7.89 -8.95 19.26
C LYS A 479 -6.73 -9.34 18.34
N GLU A 480 -5.67 -8.54 18.35
CA GLU A 480 -4.46 -8.73 17.54
C GLU A 480 -3.25 -8.34 18.39
N ASP A 481 -2.14 -9.11 18.30
CA ASP A 481 -0.98 -9.05 19.20
C ASP A 481 -1.26 -9.17 20.72
N GLY A 482 -2.50 -9.39 21.15
CA GLY A 482 -2.92 -9.31 22.57
C GLY A 482 -3.48 -7.94 22.98
N GLN A 483 -3.64 -7.00 22.05
CA GLN A 483 -4.39 -5.76 22.24
C GLN A 483 -5.81 -5.89 21.66
N GLN A 484 -6.75 -5.09 22.19
CA GLN A 484 -8.04 -4.85 21.54
C GLN A 484 -7.87 -3.80 20.43
N ILE A 485 -8.22 -4.20 19.21
CA ILE A 485 -8.08 -3.41 17.98
C ILE A 485 -9.46 -2.99 17.45
N GLU A 486 -9.61 -2.72 16.15
CA GLU A 486 -10.87 -2.32 15.53
C GLU A 486 -11.91 -3.46 15.47
N PRO A 487 -13.20 -3.15 15.26
CA PRO A 487 -14.22 -4.19 15.10
C PRO A 487 -14.21 -4.84 13.71
N THR A 488 -14.84 -6.01 13.59
CA THR A 488 -15.06 -6.71 12.30
C THR A 488 -15.65 -5.78 11.23
N TRP A 489 -16.64 -4.98 11.62
CA TRP A 489 -17.17 -3.83 10.88
C TRP A 489 -17.78 -2.80 11.84
N TYR A 490 -17.83 -1.53 11.44
CA TYR A 490 -18.73 -0.57 12.07
C TYR A 490 -20.14 -0.69 11.47
N CYS A 491 -21.14 -0.24 12.22
CA CYS A 491 -22.50 -0.06 11.71
C CYS A 491 -22.82 1.45 11.71
N PRO A 492 -22.69 2.16 10.57
CA PRO A 492 -23.16 3.55 10.47
C PRO A 492 -24.70 3.63 10.50
N ILE A 493 -25.28 4.83 10.58
CA ILE A 493 -26.74 5.03 10.47
C ILE A 493 -27.29 4.84 9.04
N LEU A 494 -26.42 4.83 8.04
CA LEU A 494 -26.73 4.74 6.61
C LEU A 494 -25.54 4.09 5.86
N PRO A 495 -25.75 3.37 4.74
CA PRO A 495 -24.69 2.58 4.11
C PRO A 495 -23.63 3.46 3.45
N MET A 496 -22.53 3.71 4.18
CA MET A 496 -21.42 4.55 3.71
C MET A 496 -20.72 4.02 2.44
N VAL A 497 -20.86 2.72 2.14
CA VAL A 497 -20.43 2.09 0.88
C VAL A 497 -21.14 2.66 -0.36
N LEU A 498 -22.37 3.17 -0.21
CA LEU A 498 -23.09 3.86 -1.28
C LEU A 498 -22.73 5.35 -1.30
N VAL A 499 -22.57 6.01 -0.14
CA VAL A 499 -22.22 7.44 -0.06
C VAL A 499 -20.89 7.74 -0.73
N ASN A 500 -19.80 7.10 -0.30
CA ASN A 500 -18.45 7.36 -0.82
C ASN A 500 -18.02 6.40 -1.94
N GLY A 501 -18.90 5.46 -2.31
CA GLY A 501 -18.54 4.37 -3.20
C GLY A 501 -17.42 3.48 -2.64
N SER A 502 -16.84 2.65 -3.50
CA SER A 502 -15.55 2.00 -3.24
C SER A 502 -14.93 1.45 -4.52
N GLU A 503 -13.60 1.38 -4.55
CA GLU A 503 -12.85 0.71 -5.62
C GLU A 503 -11.78 -0.20 -5.01
N GLY A 504 -11.69 -1.43 -5.50
CA GLY A 504 -10.77 -2.44 -4.97
C GLY A 504 -10.41 -3.50 -5.99
N ILE A 505 -9.15 -3.94 -5.98
CA ILE A 505 -8.65 -5.03 -6.80
C ILE A 505 -7.87 -5.95 -5.86
N GLY A 506 -8.35 -7.18 -5.68
CA GLY A 506 -7.65 -8.23 -4.95
C GLY A 506 -7.45 -9.46 -5.82
N THR A 507 -7.06 -10.57 -5.20
CA THR A 507 -6.77 -11.81 -5.93
C THR A 507 -8.04 -12.50 -6.41
N GLY A 508 -8.36 -12.36 -7.70
CA GLY A 508 -9.48 -13.05 -8.37
C GLY A 508 -10.80 -12.26 -8.44
N TRP A 509 -11.01 -11.29 -7.55
CA TRP A 509 -12.14 -10.36 -7.55
C TRP A 509 -11.68 -8.90 -7.61
N SER A 510 -12.56 -8.05 -8.12
CA SER A 510 -12.48 -6.60 -8.00
C SER A 510 -13.86 -6.02 -7.71
N THR A 511 -13.89 -4.83 -7.14
CA THR A 511 -15.11 -4.09 -6.86
C THR A 511 -15.05 -2.67 -7.39
N PHE A 512 -16.19 -2.18 -7.88
CA PHE A 512 -16.43 -0.79 -8.19
C PHE A 512 -17.88 -0.45 -7.84
N VAL A 513 -18.05 0.32 -6.77
CA VAL A 513 -19.31 0.94 -6.35
C VAL A 513 -19.14 2.45 -6.57
N PRO A 514 -19.98 3.12 -7.37
CA PRO A 514 -19.91 4.57 -7.53
C PRO A 514 -20.51 5.28 -6.31
N ASN A 515 -20.25 6.58 -6.19
CA ASN A 515 -20.85 7.41 -5.14
C ASN A 515 -22.34 7.69 -5.43
N TYR A 516 -23.13 7.86 -4.37
CA TYR A 516 -24.56 8.19 -4.39
C TYR A 516 -24.88 9.34 -3.42
N ASN A 517 -26.03 10.00 -3.63
CA ASN A 517 -26.50 11.13 -2.83
C ASN A 517 -26.93 10.66 -1.42
N PRO A 518 -26.38 11.21 -0.32
CA PRO A 518 -26.80 10.91 1.04
C PRO A 518 -28.30 11.15 1.27
N ARG A 519 -28.89 12.18 0.66
CA ARG A 519 -30.29 12.57 0.88
C ARG A 519 -31.25 11.52 0.28
N ASP A 520 -30.92 10.97 -0.88
CA ASP A 520 -31.73 9.94 -1.55
C ASP A 520 -31.63 8.59 -0.82
N ILE A 521 -30.45 8.26 -0.30
CA ILE A 521 -30.25 7.11 0.59
C ILE A 521 -31.12 7.25 1.85
N VAL A 522 -31.13 8.42 2.51
CA VAL A 522 -31.97 8.66 3.70
C VAL A 522 -33.46 8.64 3.36
N ALA A 523 -33.87 9.14 2.20
CA ALA A 523 -35.25 9.04 1.72
C ALA A 523 -35.69 7.57 1.54
N ASN A 524 -34.84 6.73 0.95
CA ASN A 524 -35.10 5.31 0.79
C ASN A 524 -35.06 4.53 2.12
N ILE A 525 -34.21 4.90 3.09
CA ILE A 525 -34.27 4.34 4.46
C ILE A 525 -35.60 4.68 5.12
N ARG A 526 -36.10 5.92 4.98
CA ARG A 526 -37.42 6.33 5.49
C ARG A 526 -38.56 5.51 4.86
N ARG A 527 -38.49 5.22 3.56
CA ARG A 527 -39.45 4.32 2.88
C ARG A 527 -39.43 2.90 3.46
N LEU A 528 -38.25 2.31 3.64
CA LEU A 528 -38.13 0.97 4.28
C LEU A 528 -38.64 0.96 5.73
N LEU A 529 -38.45 2.05 6.50
CA LEU A 529 -39.03 2.21 7.84
C LEU A 529 -40.57 2.29 7.81
N ASN A 530 -41.15 2.83 6.73
CA ASN A 530 -42.59 2.92 6.50
C ASN A 530 -43.19 1.70 5.79
N GLU A 531 -42.37 0.69 5.43
CA GLU A 531 -42.76 -0.47 4.61
C GLU A 531 -43.23 -0.08 3.18
N GLU A 532 -42.73 1.04 2.67
CA GLU A 532 -42.91 1.55 1.30
C GLU A 532 -41.85 0.99 0.33
N ALA A 533 -42.16 1.00 -0.97
CA ALA A 533 -41.25 0.54 -2.03
C ALA A 533 -40.06 1.51 -2.27
N LEU A 534 -38.87 0.94 -2.49
CA LEU A 534 -37.66 1.68 -2.82
C LEU A 534 -37.74 2.41 -4.16
N GLU A 535 -37.18 3.61 -4.21
CA GLU A 535 -37.03 4.41 -5.43
C GLU A 535 -35.64 4.17 -6.05
N PRO A 536 -35.52 3.94 -7.38
CA PRO A 536 -34.24 3.61 -7.99
C PRO A 536 -33.19 4.71 -7.83
N MET A 537 -32.02 4.37 -7.30
CA MET A 537 -30.93 5.32 -7.09
C MET A 537 -29.99 5.36 -8.30
N ASP A 538 -29.53 6.56 -8.65
CA ASP A 538 -28.56 6.82 -9.72
C ASP A 538 -27.31 7.55 -9.16
N PRO A 539 -26.09 7.35 -9.72
CA PRO A 539 -24.86 7.88 -9.15
C PRO A 539 -24.79 9.40 -9.07
N TRP A 540 -24.24 9.91 -7.97
CA TRP A 540 -24.11 11.34 -7.69
C TRP A 540 -22.81 11.65 -6.94
N TYR A 541 -22.18 12.76 -7.29
CA TYR A 541 -20.88 13.19 -6.74
C TYR A 541 -20.96 14.62 -6.22
N LYS A 542 -20.50 14.86 -4.99
CA LYS A 542 -20.50 16.20 -4.37
C LYS A 542 -19.72 17.19 -5.23
N GLY A 543 -20.33 18.36 -5.46
CA GLY A 543 -19.76 19.49 -6.23
C GLY A 543 -19.65 19.29 -7.75
N PHE A 544 -20.11 18.18 -8.33
CA PHE A 544 -20.06 17.95 -9.78
C PHE A 544 -21.19 18.69 -10.51
N GLN A 545 -20.85 19.43 -11.57
CA GLN A 545 -21.79 20.29 -12.31
C GLN A 545 -22.27 19.71 -13.65
N GLY A 546 -21.78 18.53 -14.06
CA GLY A 546 -22.15 17.87 -15.32
C GLY A 546 -23.33 16.91 -15.21
N THR A 547 -23.79 16.37 -16.34
CA THR A 547 -24.92 15.42 -16.38
C THR A 547 -24.47 13.97 -16.19
N ILE A 548 -25.31 13.17 -15.54
CA ILE A 548 -25.14 11.72 -15.38
C ILE A 548 -26.42 11.05 -15.91
N GLU A 549 -26.33 10.42 -17.08
CA GLU A 549 -27.48 9.88 -17.80
C GLU A 549 -27.41 8.36 -17.91
N SER A 550 -28.53 7.66 -17.65
CA SER A 550 -28.60 6.20 -17.78
C SER A 550 -28.72 5.80 -19.26
N THR A 551 -27.59 5.44 -19.87
CA THR A 551 -27.49 5.13 -21.32
C THR A 551 -27.65 3.65 -21.67
N GLY A 552 -28.04 2.83 -20.70
CA GLY A 552 -28.61 1.50 -20.97
C GLY A 552 -28.59 0.54 -19.80
N SER A 553 -29.75 -0.03 -19.48
CA SER A 553 -29.86 -1.21 -18.64
C SER A 553 -29.37 -2.47 -19.37
N LYS A 554 -28.76 -3.38 -18.63
CA LYS A 554 -28.43 -4.75 -19.05
C LYS A 554 -28.84 -5.70 -17.92
N GLU A 555 -28.99 -6.98 -18.23
CA GLU A 555 -29.25 -8.06 -17.25
C GLU A 555 -28.22 -8.11 -16.11
N SER A 556 -27.04 -7.50 -16.30
CA SER A 556 -25.95 -7.44 -15.32
C SER A 556 -25.69 -6.02 -14.80
N GLY A 557 -26.71 -5.17 -14.70
CA GLY A 557 -26.63 -3.82 -14.12
C GLY A 557 -26.70 -2.64 -15.10
N LYS A 558 -26.94 -1.45 -14.55
CA LYS A 558 -27.07 -0.16 -15.27
C LYS A 558 -25.73 0.31 -15.85
N SER A 559 -25.79 1.16 -16.88
CA SER A 559 -24.64 1.84 -17.48
C SER A 559 -24.96 3.32 -17.60
N TYR A 560 -24.04 4.18 -17.17
CA TYR A 560 -24.25 5.63 -17.16
C TYR A 560 -23.18 6.34 -17.97
N THR A 561 -23.58 7.37 -18.70
CA THR A 561 -22.68 8.34 -19.31
C THR A 561 -22.60 9.57 -18.42
N ILE A 562 -21.38 9.89 -17.97
CA ILE A 562 -21.04 11.12 -17.27
C ILE A 562 -20.52 12.11 -18.31
N SER A 563 -21.20 13.24 -18.45
CA SER A 563 -20.88 14.30 -19.41
C SER A 563 -20.34 15.54 -18.69
N GLY A 564 -19.24 16.10 -19.20
CA GLY A 564 -18.76 17.42 -18.80
C GLY A 564 -19.54 18.55 -19.49
N VAL A 565 -19.46 19.76 -18.94
CA VAL A 565 -20.13 20.96 -19.45
C VAL A 565 -19.17 21.73 -20.36
N TYR A 566 -19.71 22.19 -21.49
CA TYR A 566 -19.00 23.04 -22.45
C TYR A 566 -19.98 24.03 -23.08
N GLU A 567 -19.43 25.14 -23.57
CA GLU A 567 -20.12 26.26 -24.20
C GLU A 567 -19.37 26.58 -25.49
N GLN A 568 -20.09 26.84 -26.59
CA GLN A 568 -19.48 27.46 -27.77
C GLN A 568 -19.58 28.98 -27.60
N VAL A 569 -18.44 29.65 -27.54
CA VAL A 569 -18.37 31.11 -27.28
C VAL A 569 -18.39 31.91 -28.58
N ASP A 570 -17.76 31.39 -29.62
CA ASP A 570 -17.75 31.93 -30.98
C ASP A 570 -17.57 30.79 -32.02
N ASP A 571 -17.46 31.13 -33.31
CA ASP A 571 -17.33 30.14 -34.40
C ASP A 571 -15.98 29.36 -34.40
N THR A 572 -15.05 29.72 -33.53
CA THR A 572 -13.70 29.14 -33.40
C THR A 572 -13.32 28.72 -31.97
N THR A 573 -14.02 29.20 -30.93
CA THR A 573 -13.66 28.99 -29.51
C THR A 573 -14.71 28.16 -28.76
N ILE A 574 -14.24 27.08 -28.12
CA ILE A 574 -15.02 26.26 -27.18
C ILE A 574 -14.52 26.52 -25.76
N ARG A 575 -15.41 26.92 -24.85
CA ARG A 575 -15.15 26.99 -23.40
C ARG A 575 -15.60 25.69 -22.75
N ILE A 576 -14.79 25.15 -21.84
CA ILE A 576 -15.03 23.88 -21.15
C ILE A 576 -14.98 24.15 -19.65
N THR A 577 -16.15 24.19 -19.02
CA THR A 577 -16.35 24.57 -17.62
C THR A 577 -16.43 23.39 -16.66
N GLU A 578 -16.63 22.17 -17.17
CA GLU A 578 -16.67 20.97 -16.33
C GLU A 578 -16.14 19.74 -17.07
N LEU A 579 -15.39 18.89 -16.36
CA LEU A 579 -14.83 17.63 -16.86
C LEU A 579 -15.56 16.44 -16.22
N PRO A 580 -15.78 15.32 -16.94
CA PRO A 580 -16.32 14.11 -16.35
C PRO A 580 -15.59 13.68 -15.08
N VAL A 581 -16.35 13.19 -14.11
CA VAL A 581 -15.85 12.68 -12.82
C VAL A 581 -14.65 11.74 -13.01
N ARG A 582 -13.60 11.93 -12.19
CA ARG A 582 -12.29 11.25 -12.25
C ARG A 582 -11.48 11.48 -13.54
N LYS A 583 -11.77 12.54 -14.30
CA LYS A 583 -10.87 13.10 -15.32
C LYS A 583 -10.22 14.38 -14.78
N TRP A 584 -8.93 14.31 -14.47
CA TRP A 584 -8.19 15.35 -13.76
C TRP A 584 -7.72 16.47 -14.69
N THR A 585 -7.51 17.67 -14.14
CA THR A 585 -7.17 18.87 -14.93
C THR A 585 -5.84 18.72 -15.67
N GLN A 586 -4.81 18.14 -15.04
CA GLN A 586 -3.51 17.88 -15.67
C GLN A 586 -3.62 16.79 -16.75
N ASP A 587 -4.28 15.66 -16.46
CA ASP A 587 -4.55 14.59 -17.44
C ASP A 587 -5.35 15.11 -18.67
N TYR A 588 -6.13 16.19 -18.48
CA TYR A 588 -6.81 16.91 -19.57
C TYR A 588 -5.89 17.85 -20.33
N LYS A 589 -5.03 18.61 -19.63
CA LYS A 589 -4.03 19.52 -20.20
C LYS A 589 -3.04 18.79 -21.11
N ASP A 590 -2.42 17.71 -20.62
CA ASP A 590 -1.57 16.80 -21.39
C ASP A 590 -2.26 16.30 -22.67
N PHE A 591 -3.58 16.09 -22.60
CA PHE A 591 -4.37 15.68 -23.75
C PHE A 591 -4.60 16.80 -24.77
N LEU A 592 -4.90 18.04 -24.35
CA LEU A 592 -4.96 19.20 -25.25
C LEU A 592 -3.60 19.44 -25.93
N GLU A 593 -2.51 19.40 -25.16
CA GLU A 593 -1.16 19.56 -25.68
C GLU A 593 -0.80 18.45 -26.69
N SER A 594 -1.28 17.22 -26.50
CA SER A 594 -1.11 16.13 -27.48
C SER A 594 -1.92 16.31 -28.78
N MET A 595 -2.90 17.21 -28.81
CA MET A 595 -3.66 17.62 -30.00
C MET A 595 -3.07 18.86 -30.69
N MET A 596 -2.35 19.70 -29.94
CA MET A 596 -1.57 20.83 -30.46
C MET A 596 -0.20 20.39 -31.00
N ASN A 597 0.45 19.41 -30.35
CA ASN A 597 1.73 18.83 -30.77
C ASN A 597 1.57 17.35 -31.13
N PRO A 598 1.02 17.02 -32.32
CA PRO A 598 0.85 15.63 -32.74
C PRO A 598 2.19 14.89 -32.82
N THR A 599 2.25 13.66 -32.30
CA THR A 599 3.47 12.82 -32.23
C THR A 599 4.02 12.36 -33.59
N ASP A 600 3.43 12.84 -34.68
CA ASP A 600 3.64 12.44 -36.06
C ASP A 600 3.76 13.74 -36.87
N ARG A 601 5.00 14.13 -37.20
CA ARG A 601 5.34 15.42 -37.84
C ARG A 601 4.68 15.65 -39.21
N SER A 602 3.98 14.64 -39.74
CA SER A 602 3.22 14.71 -40.99
C SER A 602 1.77 15.19 -40.82
N LYS A 603 1.37 15.58 -39.60
CA LYS A 603 0.01 16.04 -39.28
C LYS A 603 0.01 17.45 -38.72
N GLU A 604 -0.93 18.24 -39.20
CA GLU A 604 -1.17 19.59 -38.71
C GLU A 604 -1.80 19.57 -37.30
N PRO A 605 -1.58 20.63 -36.50
CA PRO A 605 -2.15 20.76 -35.16
C PRO A 605 -3.68 20.86 -35.24
N PHE A 606 -4.40 20.11 -34.40
CA PHE A 606 -5.87 20.17 -34.38
C PHE A 606 -6.39 21.38 -33.60
N ILE A 607 -5.68 21.75 -32.53
CA ILE A 607 -5.92 22.93 -31.69
C ILE A 607 -4.92 24.01 -32.10
N ARG A 608 -5.35 25.26 -32.24
CA ARG A 608 -4.48 26.41 -32.54
C ARG A 608 -3.79 26.94 -31.28
N ASP A 609 -4.57 27.15 -30.23
CA ASP A 609 -4.15 27.67 -28.92
C ASP A 609 -5.15 27.20 -27.86
N TYR A 610 -4.78 27.24 -26.58
CA TYR A 610 -5.72 27.09 -25.47
C TYR A 610 -5.32 27.95 -24.27
N ARG A 611 -6.31 28.45 -23.54
CA ARG A 611 -6.12 29.21 -22.30
C ARG A 611 -6.69 28.44 -21.13
N GLU A 612 -6.00 28.54 -20.01
CA GLU A 612 -6.42 27.96 -18.74
C GLU A 612 -6.79 29.05 -17.74
N HIS A 613 -8.00 28.96 -17.22
CA HIS A 613 -8.56 29.81 -16.17
C HIS A 613 -9.10 28.94 -15.03
N ASN A 614 -8.43 27.79 -14.82
CA ASN A 614 -8.73 26.80 -13.79
C ASN A 614 -8.42 27.33 -12.39
N THR A 615 -9.20 26.89 -11.40
CA THR A 615 -8.80 26.86 -9.99
C THR A 615 -8.46 25.42 -9.58
N ASP A 616 -8.13 25.21 -8.31
CA ASP A 616 -8.01 23.90 -7.67
C ASP A 616 -9.34 23.13 -7.57
N THR A 617 -10.44 23.88 -7.47
CA THR A 617 -11.84 23.42 -7.34
C THR A 617 -12.56 23.30 -8.68
N ARG A 618 -12.44 24.31 -9.56
CA ARG A 618 -13.26 24.49 -10.78
C ARG A 618 -12.40 24.50 -12.05
N VAL A 619 -12.96 23.98 -13.13
CA VAL A 619 -12.28 23.91 -14.44
C VAL A 619 -12.77 25.03 -15.35
N ASN A 620 -11.85 25.64 -16.11
CA ASN A 620 -12.19 26.52 -17.21
C ASN A 620 -11.05 26.51 -18.25
N PHE A 621 -11.27 25.82 -19.37
CA PHE A 621 -10.39 25.86 -20.54
C PHE A 621 -11.09 26.56 -21.71
N GLU A 622 -10.45 27.56 -22.31
CA GLU A 622 -10.89 28.15 -23.58
C GLU A 622 -10.00 27.62 -24.71
N VAL A 623 -10.57 26.79 -25.61
CA VAL A 623 -9.84 26.08 -26.66
C VAL A 623 -10.14 26.71 -28.02
N GLN A 624 -9.10 27.15 -28.73
CA GLN A 624 -9.21 27.82 -30.03
C GLN A 624 -8.90 26.87 -31.18
N LEU A 625 -9.76 26.87 -32.20
CA LEU A 625 -9.70 25.99 -33.37
C LEU A 625 -9.54 26.79 -34.69
N SER A 626 -9.33 26.07 -35.79
CA SER A 626 -9.69 26.56 -37.12
C SER A 626 -11.18 26.32 -37.39
N GLU A 627 -11.78 27.11 -38.27
CA GLU A 627 -13.16 26.92 -38.74
C GLU A 627 -13.38 25.49 -39.27
N GLU A 628 -12.40 24.94 -40.01
CA GLU A 628 -12.39 23.56 -40.48
C GLU A 628 -12.38 22.54 -39.32
N ASN A 629 -11.51 22.72 -38.32
CA ASN A 629 -11.44 21.82 -37.16
C ASN A 629 -12.66 21.97 -36.24
N MET A 630 -13.32 23.13 -36.22
CA MET A 630 -14.60 23.34 -35.53
C MET A 630 -15.73 22.62 -36.26
N ALA A 631 -15.84 22.75 -37.59
CA ALA A 631 -16.80 22.00 -38.41
C ALA A 631 -16.61 20.48 -38.26
N ILE A 632 -15.36 19.98 -38.24
CA ILE A 632 -15.04 18.58 -37.94
C ILE A 632 -15.44 18.19 -36.52
N SER A 633 -15.26 19.07 -35.53
CA SER A 633 -15.64 18.81 -34.13
C SER A 633 -17.16 18.76 -33.93
N LEU A 634 -17.91 19.63 -34.62
CA LEU A 634 -19.38 19.59 -34.65
C LEU A 634 -19.89 18.32 -35.34
N ALA A 635 -19.31 17.94 -36.49
CA ALA A 635 -19.70 16.74 -37.24
C ALA A 635 -19.36 15.42 -36.53
N GLU A 636 -18.25 15.35 -35.76
CA GLU A 636 -17.89 14.16 -34.96
C GLU A 636 -18.58 14.13 -33.58
N GLY A 637 -19.02 15.30 -33.11
CA GLY A 637 -19.59 15.58 -31.79
C GLY A 637 -18.53 16.07 -30.80
N ILE A 638 -18.62 17.34 -30.37
CA ILE A 638 -17.68 17.98 -29.42
C ILE A 638 -17.42 17.12 -28.16
N PRO A 639 -18.43 16.58 -27.44
CA PRO A 639 -18.21 15.79 -26.23
C PRO A 639 -17.43 14.49 -26.46
N LYS A 640 -17.45 13.97 -27.69
CA LYS A 640 -16.74 12.76 -28.10
C LYS A 640 -15.33 13.09 -28.57
N LYS A 641 -15.15 14.18 -29.32
CA LYS A 641 -13.85 14.68 -29.81
C LYS A 641 -12.90 15.03 -28.67
N PHE A 642 -13.38 15.85 -27.73
CA PHE A 642 -12.64 16.31 -26.55
C PHE A 642 -12.73 15.33 -25.36
N LYS A 643 -13.37 14.17 -25.55
CA LYS A 643 -13.60 13.15 -24.50
C LYS A 643 -14.23 13.76 -23.24
N LEU A 644 -15.19 14.67 -23.39
CA LEU A 644 -16.02 15.20 -22.30
C LEU A 644 -17.15 14.22 -21.93
N THR A 645 -17.00 12.94 -22.26
CA THR A 645 -17.92 11.85 -21.92
C THR A 645 -17.12 10.67 -21.38
N THR A 646 -17.53 10.13 -20.24
CA THR A 646 -16.98 8.93 -19.60
C THR A 646 -18.13 7.97 -19.27
N ILE A 647 -17.89 6.66 -19.35
CA ILE A 647 -18.92 5.64 -19.07
C ILE A 647 -18.56 4.87 -17.81
N ILE A 648 -19.47 4.85 -16.84
CA ILE A 648 -19.42 3.99 -15.65
C ILE A 648 -20.49 2.91 -15.72
N SER A 649 -20.37 1.85 -14.91
CA SER A 649 -21.37 0.79 -14.81
C SER A 649 -21.35 0.14 -13.43
N THR A 650 -22.53 -0.15 -12.89
CA THR A 650 -22.72 -0.80 -11.58
C THR A 650 -22.57 -2.32 -11.65
N SER A 651 -22.11 -2.88 -12.77
CA SER A 651 -22.05 -4.33 -13.03
C SER A 651 -21.05 -5.14 -12.19
N ASN A 652 -20.28 -4.51 -11.30
CA ASN A 652 -19.15 -5.12 -10.59
C ASN A 652 -19.08 -4.72 -9.10
N MET A 653 -20.23 -4.70 -8.42
CA MET A 653 -20.32 -4.43 -6.99
C MET A 653 -20.11 -5.73 -6.20
N HIS A 654 -18.85 -6.06 -5.92
CA HIS A 654 -18.48 -7.18 -5.02
C HIS A 654 -18.13 -6.63 -3.64
N LEU A 655 -18.76 -7.12 -2.59
CA LEU A 655 -18.55 -6.66 -1.22
C LEU A 655 -18.53 -7.85 -0.27
N PHE A 656 -17.86 -7.73 0.88
CA PHE A 656 -18.03 -8.68 1.96
C PHE A 656 -19.38 -8.46 2.66
N ASP A 657 -20.14 -9.53 2.86
CA ASP A 657 -21.33 -9.52 3.72
C ASP A 657 -20.96 -9.48 5.21
N ALA A 658 -21.97 -9.35 6.08
CA ALA A 658 -21.77 -9.26 7.52
C ALA A 658 -21.12 -10.53 8.13
N GLY A 659 -21.18 -11.67 7.44
CA GLY A 659 -20.54 -12.93 7.80
C GLY A 659 -19.16 -13.14 7.17
N GLY A 660 -18.62 -12.16 6.45
CA GLY A 660 -17.29 -12.21 5.85
C GLY A 660 -17.18 -12.93 4.50
N HIS A 661 -18.30 -13.18 3.79
CA HIS A 661 -18.28 -13.84 2.48
C HIS A 661 -18.40 -12.81 1.34
N ILE A 662 -17.71 -13.02 0.21
CA ILE A 662 -17.79 -12.13 -0.95
C ILE A 662 -19.08 -12.40 -1.74
N ARG A 663 -20.05 -11.50 -1.62
CA ARG A 663 -21.27 -11.45 -2.43
C ARG A 663 -21.08 -10.47 -3.60
N LYS A 664 -21.67 -10.79 -4.75
CA LYS A 664 -21.93 -9.80 -5.81
C LYS A 664 -23.36 -9.28 -5.62
N PHE A 665 -23.51 -7.97 -5.68
CA PHE A 665 -24.79 -7.27 -5.72
C PHE A 665 -25.05 -6.78 -7.15
N GLU A 666 -26.28 -6.87 -7.62
CA GLU A 666 -26.69 -6.43 -8.98
C GLU A 666 -27.17 -4.97 -8.99
N SER A 667 -27.63 -4.44 -7.84
CA SER A 667 -28.16 -3.08 -7.71
C SER A 667 -27.77 -2.42 -6.38
N PRO A 668 -27.73 -1.07 -6.29
CA PRO A 668 -27.49 -0.37 -5.02
C PRO A 668 -28.66 -0.52 -4.04
N GLU A 669 -29.88 -0.77 -4.52
CA GLU A 669 -31.05 -1.07 -3.71
C GLU A 669 -30.87 -2.40 -2.94
N GLU A 670 -30.33 -3.45 -3.59
CA GLU A 670 -30.00 -4.73 -2.94
C GLU A 670 -28.98 -4.56 -1.79
N ILE A 671 -28.02 -3.65 -1.94
CA ILE A 671 -27.05 -3.30 -0.88
C ILE A 671 -27.76 -2.60 0.29
N LEU A 672 -28.70 -1.70 -0.02
CA LEU A 672 -29.47 -0.97 0.98
C LEU A 672 -30.42 -1.88 1.77
N GLU A 673 -31.11 -2.81 1.11
CA GLU A 673 -31.98 -3.82 1.77
C GLU A 673 -31.17 -4.72 2.72
N ALA A 674 -30.02 -5.23 2.26
CA ALA A 674 -29.13 -6.03 3.08
C ALA A 674 -28.66 -5.26 4.33
N PHE A 675 -28.19 -4.01 4.14
CA PHE A 675 -27.80 -3.11 5.22
C PHE A 675 -28.94 -2.80 6.20
N PHE A 676 -30.15 -2.54 5.68
CA PHE A 676 -31.30 -2.14 6.48
C PHE A 676 -31.66 -3.17 7.54
N SER A 677 -31.65 -4.47 7.18
CA SER A 677 -31.95 -5.56 8.11
C SER A 677 -30.99 -5.58 9.32
N ILE A 678 -29.68 -5.49 9.05
CA ILE A 678 -28.61 -5.50 10.06
C ILE A 678 -28.71 -4.26 10.96
N ARG A 679 -28.93 -3.08 10.36
CA ARG A 679 -28.99 -1.82 11.12
C ARG A 679 -30.24 -1.74 12.00
N LEU A 680 -31.38 -2.27 11.54
CA LEU A 680 -32.60 -2.33 12.34
C LEU A 680 -32.45 -3.25 13.56
N GLU A 681 -31.84 -4.42 13.39
CA GLU A 681 -31.55 -5.32 14.51
C GLU A 681 -30.60 -4.65 15.53
N LEU A 682 -29.57 -3.95 15.05
CA LEU A 682 -28.63 -3.25 15.93
C LEU A 682 -29.32 -2.12 16.72
N TYR A 683 -30.33 -1.43 16.18
CA TYR A 683 -31.17 -0.49 16.95
C TYR A 683 -32.01 -1.15 18.04
N VAL A 684 -32.46 -2.40 17.86
CA VAL A 684 -33.13 -3.16 18.93
C VAL A 684 -32.14 -3.40 20.08
N ARG A 685 -30.98 -3.98 19.77
CA ARG A 685 -29.92 -4.25 20.76
C ARG A 685 -29.40 -2.97 21.43
N ARG A 686 -29.30 -1.85 20.69
CA ARG A 686 -28.95 -0.52 21.22
C ARG A 686 -29.98 -0.05 22.24
N LYS A 687 -31.28 -0.10 21.93
CA LYS A 687 -32.33 0.26 22.90
C LYS A 687 -32.23 -0.59 24.16
N GLU A 688 -32.03 -1.90 24.02
CA GLU A 688 -31.92 -2.83 25.16
C GLU A 688 -30.72 -2.50 26.06
N ILE A 689 -29.53 -2.29 25.50
CA ILE A 689 -28.34 -1.95 26.30
C ILE A 689 -28.40 -0.52 26.86
N GLN A 690 -28.90 0.45 26.10
CA GLN A 690 -29.14 1.81 26.63
C GLN A 690 -30.11 1.77 27.80
N LEU A 691 -31.20 1.00 27.70
CA LEU A 691 -32.19 0.87 28.76
C LEU A 691 -31.59 0.19 30.00
N GLN A 692 -30.88 -0.92 29.83
CA GLN A 692 -30.19 -1.61 30.93
C GLN A 692 -29.16 -0.69 31.62
N ASN A 693 -28.41 0.12 30.86
CA ASN A 693 -27.46 1.07 31.42
C ASN A 693 -28.16 2.18 32.22
N LEU A 694 -29.22 2.79 31.67
CA LEU A 694 -29.96 3.86 32.34
C LEU A 694 -30.69 3.35 33.59
N GLU A 695 -31.32 2.18 33.54
CA GLU A 695 -31.94 1.54 34.73
C GLU A 695 -30.90 1.19 35.80
N LEU A 696 -29.69 0.79 35.39
CA LEU A 696 -28.58 0.52 36.29
C LEU A 696 -27.98 1.80 36.90
N GLU A 697 -27.99 2.92 36.17
CA GLU A 697 -27.60 4.23 36.71
C GLU A 697 -28.67 4.86 37.60
N LEU A 698 -29.96 4.67 37.29
CA LEU A 698 -31.09 5.00 38.15
C LEU A 698 -30.96 4.25 39.49
N LEU A 699 -30.72 2.93 39.43
CA LEU A 699 -30.50 2.11 40.63
C LEU A 699 -29.27 2.56 41.42
N LYS A 700 -28.20 3.06 40.78
CA LYS A 700 -27.07 3.69 41.49
C LYS A 700 -27.46 5.02 42.13
N LEU A 701 -28.26 5.86 41.47
CA LEU A 701 -28.74 7.14 42.01
C LEU A 701 -29.69 6.94 43.19
N ASP A 702 -30.68 6.04 43.11
CA ASP A 702 -31.53 5.70 44.25
C ASP A 702 -30.73 5.17 45.45
N ASN A 703 -29.76 4.28 45.21
CA ASN A 703 -28.87 3.82 46.27
C ASN A 703 -28.03 4.96 46.86
N LYS A 704 -27.57 5.94 46.07
CA LYS A 704 -26.88 7.15 46.58
C LYS A 704 -27.82 8.05 47.39
N VAL A 705 -29.01 8.36 46.88
CA VAL A 705 -30.04 9.16 47.57
C VAL A 705 -30.39 8.53 48.91
N ARG A 706 -30.65 7.21 48.92
CA ARG A 706 -30.97 6.42 50.12
C ARG A 706 -29.79 6.35 51.11
N PHE A 707 -28.55 6.25 50.63
CA PHE A 707 -27.36 6.28 51.47
C PHE A 707 -27.16 7.65 52.13
N VAL A 708 -27.16 8.74 51.35
CA VAL A 708 -26.96 10.10 51.87
C VAL A 708 -28.10 10.50 52.82
N LEU A 709 -29.37 10.20 52.48
CA LEU A 709 -30.50 10.37 53.41
C LEU A 709 -30.29 9.61 54.72
N GLY A 710 -29.86 8.34 54.64
CA GLY A 710 -29.57 7.53 55.82
C GLY A 710 -28.47 8.12 56.70
N VAL A 711 -27.42 8.69 56.11
CA VAL A 711 -26.34 9.36 56.86
C VAL A 711 -26.82 10.68 57.48
N VAL A 712 -27.54 11.52 56.71
CA VAL A 712 -28.07 12.82 57.17
C VAL A 712 -29.09 12.66 58.30
N ARG A 713 -29.86 11.56 58.32
CA ARG A 713 -30.81 11.22 59.39
C ARG A 713 -30.18 10.47 60.57
N GLY A 714 -28.90 10.11 60.50
CA GLY A 714 -28.23 9.28 61.52
C GLY A 714 -28.62 7.79 61.49
N GLU A 715 -29.40 7.34 60.50
CA GLU A 715 -29.74 5.94 60.28
C GLU A 715 -28.52 5.09 59.87
N ILE A 716 -27.51 5.71 59.24
CA ILE A 716 -26.23 5.10 58.83
C ILE A 716 -25.08 5.90 59.43
N ILE A 717 -24.30 5.30 60.33
CA ILE A 717 -23.15 5.97 60.97
C ILE A 717 -21.87 5.51 60.29
N VAL A 718 -21.27 6.38 59.48
CA VAL A 718 -20.01 6.12 58.76
C VAL A 718 -18.77 6.44 59.61
N ASN A 719 -18.90 7.35 60.58
CA ASN A 719 -17.79 7.81 61.41
C ASN A 719 -17.28 6.71 62.37
N ASN A 720 -15.95 6.57 62.46
CA ASN A 720 -15.25 5.66 63.38
C ASN A 720 -15.70 4.17 63.33
N ARG A 721 -16.05 3.66 62.14
CA ARG A 721 -16.51 2.28 61.89
C ARG A 721 -15.57 1.55 60.92
N LYS A 722 -15.44 0.23 61.04
CA LYS A 722 -14.61 -0.53 60.09
C LYS A 722 -15.31 -0.65 58.73
N ARG A 723 -14.55 -0.56 57.64
CA ARG A 723 -15.05 -0.64 56.25
C ARG A 723 -15.88 -1.91 56.01
N LEU A 724 -15.46 -3.05 56.56
CA LEU A 724 -16.18 -4.33 56.45
C LEU A 724 -17.51 -4.36 57.22
N GLU A 725 -17.55 -3.77 58.42
CA GLU A 725 -18.78 -3.66 59.23
C GLU A 725 -19.81 -2.79 58.48
N LEU A 726 -19.36 -1.69 57.86
CA LEU A 726 -20.18 -0.85 56.99
C LEU A 726 -20.68 -1.58 55.73
N MET A 727 -19.83 -2.35 55.05
CA MET A 727 -20.24 -3.13 53.88
C MET A 727 -21.27 -4.23 54.24
N MET A 728 -21.13 -4.87 55.39
CA MET A 728 -22.13 -5.79 55.92
C MET A 728 -23.45 -5.09 56.27
N GLU A 729 -23.40 -3.89 56.87
CA GLU A 729 -24.57 -3.07 57.17
C GLU A 729 -25.32 -2.64 55.89
N LEU A 730 -24.59 -2.25 54.83
CA LEU A 730 -25.16 -1.93 53.52
C LEU A 730 -25.82 -3.15 52.86
N LYS A 731 -25.17 -4.33 52.93
CA LYS A 731 -25.74 -5.59 52.44
C LYS A 731 -27.01 -5.99 53.22
N GLN A 732 -27.03 -5.82 54.54
CA GLN A 732 -28.21 -6.06 55.38
C GLN A 732 -29.36 -5.07 55.13
N LYS A 733 -29.04 -3.79 54.87
CA LYS A 733 -30.04 -2.76 54.50
C LYS A 733 -30.52 -2.88 53.04
N GLY A 734 -30.02 -3.86 52.28
CA GLY A 734 -30.46 -4.13 50.91
C GLY A 734 -29.99 -3.08 49.91
N PHE A 735 -28.75 -2.60 50.03
CA PHE A 735 -28.09 -1.83 48.98
C PHE A 735 -27.48 -2.77 47.93
N THR A 736 -27.64 -2.45 46.64
CA THR A 736 -27.17 -3.28 45.53
C THR A 736 -25.64 -3.23 45.40
N PRO A 737 -24.92 -4.36 45.36
CA PRO A 737 -23.49 -4.36 45.09
C PRO A 737 -23.19 -4.09 43.61
N PHE A 738 -22.20 -3.24 43.34
CA PHE A 738 -21.69 -2.93 42.00
C PHE A 738 -20.17 -3.20 41.92
N PRO A 739 -19.74 -4.46 41.82
CA PRO A 739 -18.33 -4.82 41.68
C PRO A 739 -17.68 -4.13 40.48
N LYS A 740 -16.47 -3.58 40.68
CA LYS A 740 -15.57 -3.24 39.56
C LYS A 740 -15.28 -4.51 38.77
N LYS A 741 -15.34 -4.46 37.42
CA LYS A 741 -14.94 -5.58 36.56
C LYS A 741 -13.46 -5.90 36.81
N SER A 742 -13.16 -7.10 37.29
CA SER A 742 -11.79 -7.59 37.43
C SER A 742 -11.19 -7.77 36.03
N LYS A 743 -10.15 -6.99 35.69
CA LYS A 743 -9.45 -7.14 34.41
C LYS A 743 -8.68 -8.46 34.42
N THR A 744 -8.89 -9.29 33.40
CA THR A 744 -8.07 -10.49 33.17
C THR A 744 -6.65 -10.07 32.82
N THR A 745 -5.67 -10.57 33.58
CA THR A 745 -4.24 -10.28 33.42
C THR A 745 -3.64 -11.00 32.21
N GLU A 746 -3.85 -10.43 31.02
CA GLU A 746 -3.16 -10.86 29.80
C GLU A 746 -1.62 -10.61 29.90
N PRO A 747 -0.80 -11.42 29.23
CA PRO A 747 0.66 -11.38 29.38
C PRO A 747 1.30 -10.13 28.76
N VAL A 748 2.48 -9.75 29.26
CA VAL A 748 3.20 -8.55 28.80
C VAL A 748 3.83 -8.78 27.43
N VAL A 749 3.20 -8.19 26.41
CA VAL A 749 3.65 -8.17 25.02
C VAL A 749 4.70 -7.07 24.84
N ALA A 750 5.84 -7.41 24.24
CA ALA A 750 6.94 -6.49 24.06
C ALA A 750 6.59 -5.40 23.02
N GLY A 751 6.50 -4.14 23.48
CA GLY A 751 6.13 -2.99 22.65
C GLY A 751 4.66 -2.57 22.74
N ALA A 752 3.85 -3.22 23.58
CA ALA A 752 2.53 -2.72 23.93
C ALA A 752 2.60 -1.90 25.23
N GLU A 753 2.27 -0.61 25.19
CA GLU A 753 1.86 0.08 26.41
C GLU A 753 0.50 -0.46 26.87
N ASN A 754 0.44 -0.91 28.13
CA ASN A 754 -0.83 -0.99 28.84
C ASN A 754 -1.07 0.39 29.49
N PRO A 755 -1.95 1.26 28.95
CA PRO A 755 -2.33 2.51 29.62
C PRO A 755 -3.09 2.28 30.94
N ASP A 756 -3.37 1.01 31.25
CA ASP A 756 -4.01 0.50 32.44
C ASP A 756 -3.02 -0.16 33.44
N ALA A 757 -1.72 0.09 33.31
CA ALA A 757 -0.68 -0.56 34.12
C ALA A 757 -0.53 -0.02 35.57
N ASP A 758 -1.39 0.91 36.01
CA ASP A 758 -1.38 1.43 37.39
C ASP A 758 -2.11 0.50 38.37
N GLU A 759 -1.42 0.23 39.49
CA GLU A 759 -1.87 -0.45 40.72
C GLU A 759 -2.74 -1.72 40.55
N SER A 760 -2.06 -2.85 40.47
CA SER A 760 -2.61 -4.18 40.75
C SER A 760 -2.95 -4.36 42.24
N ASN A 761 -4.00 -3.68 42.72
CA ASN A 761 -4.65 -4.05 43.98
C ASN A 761 -5.35 -5.40 43.79
N GLU A 762 -4.78 -6.45 44.38
CA GLU A 762 -5.40 -7.78 44.43
C GLU A 762 -6.76 -7.67 45.13
N SER A 763 -7.83 -8.12 44.46
CA SER A 763 -9.17 -8.09 45.03
C SER A 763 -9.35 -9.26 46.00
N GLU A 764 -8.76 -9.15 47.19
CA GLU A 764 -8.96 -10.10 48.28
C GLU A 764 -10.47 -10.32 48.53
N ASP A 765 -10.89 -11.59 48.62
CA ASP A 765 -12.23 -11.92 49.09
C ASP A 765 -12.26 -11.79 50.61
N VAL A 766 -12.75 -10.66 51.10
CA VAL A 766 -12.58 -10.22 52.50
C VAL A 766 -13.49 -10.95 53.49
N GLY A 767 -14.06 -12.08 53.08
CA GLY A 767 -14.89 -12.97 53.88
C GLY A 767 -16.39 -12.69 53.79
N MET A 768 -17.19 -13.73 54.07
CA MET A 768 -18.66 -13.69 54.10
C MET A 768 -19.33 -13.22 52.79
N GLY A 769 -18.64 -13.40 51.65
CA GLY A 769 -19.17 -13.15 50.31
C GLY A 769 -19.44 -11.67 50.05
N VAL A 770 -18.46 -10.81 50.32
CA VAL A 770 -18.46 -9.39 49.98
C VAL A 770 -17.09 -9.03 49.43
N ARG A 771 -17.02 -8.60 48.18
CA ARG A 771 -15.77 -8.20 47.53
C ARG A 771 -15.45 -6.76 47.90
N ALA A 772 -14.17 -6.44 48.06
CA ALA A 772 -13.72 -5.11 48.49
C ALA A 772 -14.26 -3.94 47.65
N GLY A 773 -14.57 -4.17 46.36
CA GLY A 773 -15.11 -3.16 45.44
C GLY A 773 -16.65 -3.05 45.37
N ASP A 774 -17.42 -3.92 46.03
CA ASP A 774 -18.87 -4.03 45.82
C ASP A 774 -19.67 -2.76 46.20
N TYR A 775 -19.23 -2.05 47.25
CA TYR A 775 -19.91 -0.87 47.78
C TYR A 775 -19.11 0.43 47.60
N GLU A 776 -18.09 0.41 46.73
CA GLU A 776 -17.18 1.55 46.53
C GLU A 776 -17.92 2.82 46.12
N TYR A 777 -18.94 2.70 45.25
CA TYR A 777 -19.72 3.81 44.70
C TYR A 777 -20.54 4.62 45.72
N LEU A 778 -20.67 4.12 46.96
CA LEU A 778 -21.25 4.83 48.12
C LEU A 778 -20.15 5.29 49.08
N LEU A 779 -19.20 4.39 49.39
CA LEU A 779 -18.14 4.64 50.39
C LEU A 779 -17.04 5.59 49.89
N SER A 780 -16.91 5.81 48.58
CA SER A 780 -15.98 6.76 47.96
C SER A 780 -16.60 8.15 47.72
N MET A 781 -17.80 8.43 48.24
CA MET A 781 -18.43 9.74 48.10
C MET A 781 -17.71 10.79 48.98
N PRO A 782 -17.33 11.97 48.46
CA PRO A 782 -16.67 12.99 49.26
C PRO A 782 -17.55 13.46 50.42
N ILE A 783 -16.96 13.71 51.60
CA ILE A 783 -17.70 14.07 52.82
C ILE A 783 -18.60 15.31 52.63
N GLY A 784 -18.17 16.28 51.81
CA GLY A 784 -18.97 17.45 51.45
C GLY A 784 -20.24 17.18 50.63
N THR A 785 -20.47 15.94 50.19
CA THR A 785 -21.73 15.51 49.53
C THR A 785 -22.80 15.03 50.52
N LEU A 786 -22.48 14.97 51.82
CA LEU A 786 -23.38 14.50 52.88
C LEU A 786 -24.28 15.64 53.41
N THR A 787 -24.94 16.36 52.51
CA THR A 787 -25.79 17.53 52.82
C THR A 787 -27.21 17.38 52.26
N LEU A 788 -28.19 18.04 52.88
CA LEU A 788 -29.58 18.08 52.38
C LEU A 788 -29.67 18.69 50.97
N GLU A 789 -28.84 19.69 50.67
CA GLU A 789 -28.74 20.30 49.35
C GLU A 789 -28.29 19.29 48.28
N LYS A 790 -27.27 18.46 48.58
CA LYS A 790 -26.85 17.43 47.63
C LYS A 790 -27.84 16.26 47.55
N VAL A 791 -28.63 15.97 48.59
CA VAL A 791 -29.80 15.07 48.46
C VAL A 791 -30.80 15.65 47.45
N GLN A 792 -31.17 16.93 47.56
CA GLN A 792 -32.09 17.57 46.61
C GLN A 792 -31.55 17.54 45.18
N SER A 793 -30.25 17.81 44.99
CA SER A 793 -29.60 17.67 43.68
C SER A 793 -29.55 16.23 43.17
N LEU A 794 -29.32 15.23 44.03
CA LEU A 794 -29.35 13.82 43.62
C LEU A 794 -30.76 13.33 43.28
N CYS A 795 -31.81 13.81 43.96
CA CYS A 795 -33.20 13.60 43.55
C CYS A 795 -33.46 14.24 42.19
N GLY A 796 -33.08 15.52 41.99
CA GLY A 796 -33.23 16.20 40.69
C GLY A 796 -32.36 15.64 39.56
N GLU A 797 -31.31 14.88 39.86
CA GLU A 797 -30.53 14.06 38.91
C GLU A 797 -31.29 12.76 38.58
N ARG A 798 -31.83 12.08 39.60
CA ARG A 798 -32.63 10.85 39.43
C ARG A 798 -33.93 11.10 38.67
N ASP A 799 -34.71 12.10 39.04
CA ASP A 799 -36.05 12.35 38.49
C ASP A 799 -35.98 12.69 36.98
N LYS A 800 -34.86 13.24 36.53
CA LYS A 800 -34.53 13.40 35.09
C LYS A 800 -34.21 12.06 34.43
N LEU A 801 -33.35 11.26 35.05
CA LEU A 801 -32.98 9.95 34.53
C LEU A 801 -34.18 8.98 34.49
N GLU A 802 -35.13 9.12 35.41
CA GLU A 802 -36.40 8.39 35.42
C GLU A 802 -37.27 8.78 34.22
N ALA A 803 -37.34 10.07 33.88
CA ALA A 803 -37.98 10.55 32.65
C ALA A 803 -37.24 10.07 31.38
N ASP A 804 -35.91 10.11 31.34
CA ASP A 804 -35.11 9.59 30.22
C ASP A 804 -35.34 8.07 30.02
N VAL A 805 -35.47 7.31 31.11
CA VAL A 805 -35.83 5.87 31.10
C VAL A 805 -37.25 5.67 30.57
N GLU A 806 -38.24 6.48 31.00
CA GLU A 806 -39.60 6.40 30.48
C GLU A 806 -39.67 6.73 28.97
N ASP A 807 -39.01 7.80 28.53
CA ASP A 807 -39.00 8.19 27.12
C ASP A 807 -38.27 7.16 26.25
N LEU A 808 -37.17 6.56 26.72
CA LEU A 808 -36.54 5.44 26.01
C LEU A 808 -37.42 4.18 26.00
N LYS A 809 -38.17 3.89 27.07
CA LYS A 809 -39.16 2.79 27.08
C LYS A 809 -40.24 3.03 26.03
N ARG A 810 -40.76 4.25 25.91
CA ARG A 810 -41.77 4.67 24.92
C ARG A 810 -41.23 4.70 23.48
N ALA A 811 -39.96 5.06 23.28
CA ALA A 811 -39.34 5.13 21.95
C ALA A 811 -39.25 3.75 21.26
N THR A 812 -39.56 3.68 19.96
CA THR A 812 -39.37 2.48 19.14
C THR A 812 -37.98 2.49 18.46
N PRO A 813 -37.42 1.33 18.07
CA PRO A 813 -36.21 1.25 17.25
C PRO A 813 -36.33 2.07 15.95
N LYS A 814 -37.49 2.04 15.29
CA LYS A 814 -37.78 2.88 14.10
C LYS A 814 -37.66 4.38 14.42
N SER A 815 -38.26 4.86 15.52
CA SER A 815 -38.20 6.27 15.91
C SER A 815 -36.82 6.73 16.39
N LEU A 816 -36.03 5.86 17.03
CA LEU A 816 -34.63 6.16 17.39
C LEU A 816 -33.79 6.38 16.11
N TRP A 817 -33.96 5.53 15.10
CA TRP A 817 -33.29 5.70 13.81
C TRP A 817 -33.73 6.98 13.09
N LEU A 818 -35.03 7.30 13.06
CA LEU A 818 -35.52 8.55 12.47
C LEU A 818 -34.90 9.80 13.13
N LYS A 819 -34.75 9.80 14.46
CA LYS A 819 -34.11 10.88 15.22
C LYS A 819 -32.62 11.04 14.86
N ASP A 820 -31.88 9.94 14.76
CA ASP A 820 -30.47 9.97 14.33
C ASP A 820 -30.32 10.46 12.88
N LEU A 821 -31.21 10.05 11.96
CA LEU A 821 -31.22 10.48 10.56
C LEU A 821 -31.56 11.98 10.41
N GLU A 822 -32.46 12.51 11.22
CA GLU A 822 -32.79 13.94 11.24
C GLU A 822 -31.64 14.78 11.82
N ALA A 823 -31.00 14.32 12.90
CA ALA A 823 -29.81 14.96 13.45
C ALA A 823 -28.65 14.98 12.45
N PHE A 824 -28.44 13.88 11.71
CA PHE A 824 -27.46 13.81 10.62
C PHE A 824 -27.78 14.79 9.48
N LEU A 825 -29.02 14.84 8.98
CA LEU A 825 -29.39 15.76 7.91
C LEU A 825 -29.17 17.22 8.31
N LYS A 826 -29.56 17.59 9.54
CA LYS A 826 -29.32 18.94 10.08
C LYS A 826 -27.83 19.28 10.18
N GLN A 827 -26.97 18.31 10.51
CA GLN A 827 -25.53 18.50 10.54
C GLN A 827 -24.91 18.59 9.14
N LEU A 828 -25.47 17.86 8.16
CA LEU A 828 -25.09 17.96 6.75
C LEU A 828 -25.46 19.34 6.18
N ASP A 829 -26.68 19.81 6.41
CA ASP A 829 -27.15 21.15 6.03
C ASP A 829 -26.24 22.25 6.61
N ALA A 830 -25.82 22.10 7.88
CA ALA A 830 -24.93 23.04 8.54
C ALA A 830 -23.51 23.05 7.93
N GLN A 831 -22.97 21.89 7.57
CA GLN A 831 -21.63 21.78 6.95
C GLN A 831 -21.66 22.32 5.51
N GLU A 832 -22.65 21.97 4.69
CA GLU A 832 -22.79 22.47 3.31
C GLU A 832 -22.97 24.00 3.29
N LEU A 833 -23.63 24.57 4.29
CA LEU A 833 -23.78 26.02 4.48
C LEU A 833 -22.51 26.72 5.02
N GLU A 834 -21.57 25.99 5.63
CA GLU A 834 -20.27 26.52 6.04
C GLU A 834 -19.33 26.56 4.84
N GLU A 835 -19.18 25.42 4.14
CA GLU A 835 -18.39 25.28 2.91
C GLU A 835 -18.81 26.31 1.83
N ALA A 836 -20.11 26.52 1.62
CA ALA A 836 -20.60 27.49 0.63
C ALA A 836 -20.21 28.95 0.95
N LYS A 837 -20.08 29.32 2.23
CA LYS A 837 -19.64 30.67 2.63
C LYS A 837 -18.15 30.86 2.42
N GLU A 838 -17.35 29.81 2.59
CA GLU A 838 -15.93 29.83 2.27
C GLU A 838 -15.72 30.02 0.76
N GLU A 839 -16.42 29.26 -0.09
CA GLU A 839 -16.40 29.46 -1.56
C GLU A 839 -16.83 30.88 -1.97
N GLU A 840 -17.91 31.43 -1.39
CA GLU A 840 -18.35 32.81 -1.68
C GLU A 840 -17.31 33.86 -1.25
N TYR A 841 -16.65 33.67 -0.11
CA TYR A 841 -15.63 34.58 0.39
C TYR A 841 -14.39 34.62 -0.53
N GLU A 842 -13.92 33.46 -0.99
CA GLU A 842 -12.80 33.35 -1.93
C GLU A 842 -13.13 33.98 -3.29
N MET A 843 -14.31 33.70 -3.86
CA MET A 843 -14.76 34.32 -5.12
C MET A 843 -14.85 35.85 -5.01
N GLN A 844 -15.33 36.38 -3.88
CA GLN A 844 -15.36 37.83 -3.64
C GLN A 844 -13.98 38.47 -3.51
N TYR A 845 -12.94 37.71 -3.13
CA TYR A 845 -11.57 38.20 -3.11
C TYR A 845 -10.93 38.18 -4.50
N ALA A 846 -11.04 37.06 -5.22
CA ALA A 846 -10.50 36.91 -6.58
C ALA A 846 -11.02 37.99 -7.56
N SER A 847 -12.31 38.33 -7.45
CA SER A 847 -12.93 39.38 -8.29
C SER A 847 -12.37 40.80 -8.08
N LYS A 848 -11.70 41.10 -6.96
CA LYS A 848 -11.18 42.44 -6.65
C LYS A 848 -9.80 42.73 -7.25
N GLU A 849 -9.00 41.71 -7.53
CA GLU A 849 -7.67 41.89 -8.15
C GLU A 849 -7.72 41.98 -9.68
N GLY A 850 -8.70 41.33 -10.32
CA GLY A 850 -8.94 41.37 -11.78
C GLY A 850 -9.53 42.68 -12.31
N GLY A 851 -9.08 43.86 -11.82
CA GLY A 851 -9.91 45.07 -11.76
C GLY A 851 -9.40 46.40 -12.33
N LYS A 852 -8.29 46.47 -13.08
CA LYS A 852 -7.84 47.75 -13.72
C LYS A 852 -7.31 47.60 -15.16
N PRO A 853 -8.16 47.78 -16.20
CA PRO A 853 -7.68 47.91 -17.57
C PRO A 853 -6.93 49.24 -17.77
N GLY A 854 -5.68 49.15 -18.23
CA GLY A 854 -4.83 50.33 -18.43
C GLY A 854 -5.34 51.24 -19.55
N LYS A 855 -5.78 52.47 -19.20
CA LYS A 855 -6.09 53.51 -20.19
C LYS A 855 -4.83 53.89 -20.96
N ARG A 856 -4.79 53.57 -22.26
CA ARG A 856 -3.72 53.98 -23.19
C ARG A 856 -3.52 55.50 -23.15
N ALA A 857 -2.30 55.94 -22.85
CA ALA A 857 -1.92 57.35 -22.96
C ALA A 857 -1.67 57.74 -24.43
N PRO A 858 -2.11 58.92 -24.90
CA PRO A 858 -1.75 59.43 -26.22
C PRO A 858 -0.33 60.01 -26.21
N ALA A 859 0.54 59.57 -27.12
CA ALA A 859 1.92 60.05 -27.19
C ALA A 859 2.02 61.45 -27.81
N LYS A 860 2.69 62.39 -27.13
CA LYS A 860 3.18 63.64 -27.76
C LYS A 860 4.40 64.26 -27.04
N LYS A 861 5.52 64.24 -27.77
CA LYS A 861 6.71 65.12 -27.73
C LYS A 861 7.35 65.53 -26.39
N ALA A 862 8.59 65.07 -26.26
CA ALA A 862 9.60 65.43 -25.27
C ALA A 862 9.84 66.94 -25.03
N ALA A 863 10.26 67.24 -23.80
CA ALA A 863 11.31 68.21 -23.49
C ALA A 863 12.19 67.62 -22.36
N ALA A 864 13.50 67.87 -22.37
CA ALA A 864 14.43 67.23 -21.43
C ALA A 864 14.96 68.22 -20.38
N LYS A 865 15.27 67.71 -19.18
CA LYS A 865 16.47 68.09 -18.42
C LYS A 865 16.80 67.04 -17.36
N ALA A 866 18.07 66.67 -17.28
CA ALA A 866 18.62 65.86 -16.18
C ALA A 866 19.05 66.77 -15.02
N GLY A 867 19.21 66.19 -13.83
CA GLY A 867 19.62 66.92 -12.63
C GLY A 867 19.72 65.99 -11.42
N ALA A 868 20.77 65.17 -11.36
CA ALA A 868 21.07 64.38 -10.18
C ALA A 868 21.86 65.22 -9.16
N ASN A 869 21.50 65.10 -7.88
CA ASN A 869 22.40 65.14 -6.72
C ASN A 869 21.61 64.72 -5.48
N GLY A 870 22.28 64.20 -4.45
CA GLY A 870 21.64 63.71 -3.22
C GLY A 870 22.39 64.11 -1.94
N THR A 871 22.22 63.29 -0.90
CA THR A 871 22.85 63.37 0.45
C THR A 871 22.27 64.39 1.45
N ALA A 872 22.63 64.19 2.73
CA ALA A 872 22.45 65.08 3.90
C ALA A 872 21.05 65.22 4.58
N GLN A 873 20.66 64.17 5.30
CA GLN A 873 20.37 64.15 6.76
C GLN A 873 19.38 65.13 7.48
N HIS A 874 18.61 64.49 8.39
CA HIS A 874 18.25 64.91 9.77
C HIS A 874 16.98 65.74 10.13
N LYS A 875 16.29 65.18 11.15
CA LYS A 875 15.37 65.77 12.16
C LYS A 875 13.88 65.99 11.82
N ALA A 876 13.04 65.55 12.77
CA ALA A 876 11.59 65.79 12.94
C ALA A 876 11.40 66.81 14.11
N PRO A 877 10.20 67.07 14.70
CA PRO A 877 8.80 66.64 14.47
C PRO A 877 7.89 67.92 14.29
N PRO A 878 6.62 68.08 14.77
CA PRO A 878 5.56 67.18 15.29
C PRO A 878 4.14 67.40 14.69
N LYS A 879 3.09 66.77 15.28
CA LYS A 879 1.66 66.94 14.94
C LYS A 879 0.93 67.98 15.82
N LYS A 880 -0.06 68.70 15.26
CA LYS A 880 -1.26 69.34 15.88
C LYS A 880 -2.10 70.03 14.77
N ALA A 881 -3.42 70.26 14.84
CA ALA A 881 -4.43 70.00 15.88
C ALA A 881 -5.87 69.79 15.30
N VAL A 882 -6.81 69.52 16.20
CA VAL A 882 -8.25 69.17 16.10
C VAL A 882 -9.18 70.25 15.49
N THR A 883 -10.30 69.85 14.84
CA THR A 883 -11.62 70.54 14.65
C THR A 883 -12.56 69.64 13.79
N VAL A 884 -13.91 69.64 13.80
CA VAL A 884 -14.94 69.99 14.82
C VAL A 884 -16.32 69.29 14.50
N LYS A 885 -17.40 69.61 15.22
CA LYS A 885 -18.81 69.11 15.10
C LYS A 885 -19.53 69.59 13.81
N ALA A 886 -20.59 69.00 13.21
CA ALA A 886 -21.68 68.05 13.59
C ALA A 886 -23.03 68.66 14.07
N THR A 887 -24.14 67.90 13.96
CA THR A 887 -25.61 68.17 14.22
C THR A 887 -26.47 68.62 13.01
N ALA A 888 -27.80 68.37 12.89
CA ALA A 888 -28.78 67.35 13.39
C ALA A 888 -30.12 67.50 12.58
N PRO A 889 -31.09 66.54 12.53
CA PRO A 889 -32.10 66.22 13.59
C PRO A 889 -32.20 64.68 13.90
N VAL A 890 -32.62 64.15 15.08
CA VAL A 890 -33.90 64.17 15.87
C VAL A 890 -35.04 63.33 15.23
N ASN A 891 -35.81 62.45 15.92
CA ASN A 891 -35.75 61.62 17.16
C ASN A 891 -36.95 60.60 17.07
N VAL A 892 -37.07 59.46 17.80
CA VAL A 892 -37.64 59.26 19.16
C VAL A 892 -37.70 57.74 19.46
N GLU A 893 -37.30 57.33 20.69
CA GLU A 893 -37.67 56.17 21.58
C GLU A 893 -38.30 54.84 21.03
N SER A 894 -38.16 53.65 21.66
CA SER A 894 -37.68 53.25 23.01
C SER A 894 -37.29 51.75 23.09
N ASP A 895 -36.41 51.39 24.04
CA ASP A 895 -36.28 50.18 24.90
C ASP A 895 -36.40 48.75 24.31
N ASP A 896 -35.84 47.66 24.87
CA ASP A 896 -34.55 47.30 25.55
C ASP A 896 -34.64 45.76 25.81
N GLU A 897 -33.60 44.94 26.05
CA GLU A 897 -32.12 45.06 26.16
C GLU A 897 -31.47 44.04 25.19
N ASP A 898 -30.15 44.15 24.92
CA ASP A 898 -29.36 43.08 24.27
C ASP A 898 -27.91 43.05 24.80
N LEU A 899 -27.42 41.88 25.25
CA LEU A 899 -26.08 41.70 25.84
C LEU A 899 -25.44 40.35 25.50
N GLY A 900 -24.81 40.29 24.32
CA GLY A 900 -23.69 39.38 24.06
C GLY A 900 -22.39 40.16 23.83
N LEU A 901 -21.26 39.72 24.43
CA LEU A 901 -20.10 39.24 23.65
C LEU A 901 -18.85 38.86 24.48
N SER A 902 -18.22 37.78 24.01
CA SER A 902 -16.80 37.39 24.11
C SER A 902 -15.98 37.62 25.41
N LEU A 903 -15.55 36.51 26.02
CA LEU A 903 -14.64 36.44 27.16
C LEU A 903 -13.19 36.93 26.90
N ARG A 904 -12.87 37.45 25.71
CA ARG A 904 -11.49 37.58 25.20
C ARG A 904 -10.68 38.71 25.85
N GLU A 905 -11.34 39.68 26.47
CA GLU A 905 -10.70 40.83 27.13
C GLU A 905 -10.40 40.62 28.62
N ARG A 906 -10.90 39.53 29.23
CA ARG A 906 -10.79 39.30 30.69
C ARG A 906 -9.49 38.66 31.20
N LEU A 907 -8.50 38.42 30.34
CA LEU A 907 -7.26 37.71 30.68
C LEU A 907 -5.95 38.52 30.50
N ALA A 908 -6.03 39.78 30.08
CA ALA A 908 -4.86 40.61 29.75
C ALA A 908 -4.55 41.73 30.76
N ALA A 909 -5.10 41.68 31.99
CA ALA A 909 -5.02 42.80 32.94
C ALA A 909 -5.00 42.40 34.43
N TYR A 910 -4.16 41.43 34.86
CA TYR A 910 -3.88 41.24 36.30
C TYR A 910 -2.50 40.66 36.61
N SER A 911 -1.44 41.48 36.48
CA SER A 911 -0.09 41.10 36.90
C SER A 911 0.69 42.26 37.55
N LYS A 912 0.47 42.45 38.86
CA LYS A 912 1.22 43.35 39.77
C LYS A 912 1.06 44.86 39.51
N SER A 913 1.22 45.77 40.48
CA SER A 913 1.05 45.69 41.95
C SER A 913 1.21 47.10 42.53
N THR A 914 0.35 47.51 43.47
CA THR A 914 0.57 48.75 44.25
C THR A 914 0.17 48.56 45.72
N GLY A 915 0.94 49.18 46.61
CA GLY A 915 0.65 49.21 48.04
C GLY A 915 1.71 50.02 48.79
N ALA A 916 1.38 51.26 49.15
CA ALA A 916 2.14 52.09 50.11
C ALA A 916 1.32 53.34 50.51
N HIS A 917 0.60 53.24 51.63
CA HIS A 917 0.33 54.34 52.56
C HIS A 917 -0.13 53.66 53.86
N VAL A 918 0.38 54.00 55.04
CA VAL A 918 1.17 55.17 55.45
C VAL A 918 2.64 54.80 55.71
N PRO A 919 3.64 55.65 55.43
CA PRO A 919 3.77 56.76 54.45
C PRO A 919 4.99 56.57 53.51
N GLU A 920 5.33 57.36 52.49
CA GLU A 920 4.70 58.37 51.60
C GLU A 920 5.81 58.80 50.59
N VAL A 921 5.51 59.70 49.62
CA VAL A 921 6.48 60.48 48.80
C VAL A 921 7.15 59.81 47.56
N GLU A 922 6.86 60.40 46.39
CA GLU A 922 7.66 60.58 45.13
C GLU A 922 8.26 59.42 44.30
N ASP A 923 7.73 59.32 43.06
CA ASP A 923 8.40 59.50 41.75
C ASP A 923 9.60 58.69 41.21
N SER A 924 9.60 58.64 39.87
CA SER A 924 10.76 58.64 38.95
C SER A 924 11.36 57.31 38.45
N GLU A 925 10.98 56.98 37.20
CA GLU A 925 11.85 56.88 36.02
C GLU A 925 13.01 55.83 35.88
N LYS A 926 13.27 55.56 34.58
CA LYS A 926 14.57 55.27 33.92
C LYS A 926 15.30 53.93 34.16
N SER A 927 15.03 53.01 33.21
CA SER A 927 15.94 52.62 32.10
C SER A 927 17.48 52.76 32.20
N PHE A 928 18.14 51.89 31.42
CA PHE A 928 19.56 51.80 31.05
C PHE A 928 20.46 50.92 31.92
N ALA A 929 21.41 50.28 31.24
CA ALA A 929 22.51 49.52 31.79
C ALA A 929 23.82 50.23 31.42
N ASP A 930 24.82 50.13 32.29
CA ASP A 930 26.23 50.23 31.93
C ASP A 930 27.06 49.35 32.91
N GLY A 931 28.35 49.15 32.64
CA GLY A 931 29.22 48.18 33.33
C GLY A 931 29.93 48.69 34.59
N GLY A 932 30.98 47.97 35.02
CA GLY A 932 32.11 48.62 35.71
C GLY A 932 32.63 48.12 37.07
N ASP A 933 33.00 46.84 37.20
CA ASP A 933 34.26 46.39 37.87
C ASP A 933 34.50 46.58 39.42
N GLN A 934 35.60 45.96 39.89
CA GLN A 934 36.47 46.27 41.06
C GLN A 934 36.41 45.49 42.41
N VAL A 935 37.60 44.95 42.78
CA VAL A 935 38.33 45.06 44.09
C VAL A 935 38.30 43.91 45.17
N LEU A 936 39.27 42.99 45.01
CA LEU A 936 40.42 42.63 45.91
C LEU A 936 40.36 41.83 47.26
N LEU A 937 41.50 41.12 47.47
CA LEU A 937 42.26 40.80 48.73
C LEU A 937 42.14 39.43 49.48
N LYS A 938 43.16 39.14 50.32
CA LYS A 938 43.55 37.80 50.89
C LYS A 938 43.84 37.84 52.42
N GLY A 939 43.72 36.70 53.11
CA GLY A 939 44.10 36.50 54.55
C GLY A 939 44.74 35.13 54.86
N LYS A 940 45.42 34.95 56.01
CA LYS A 940 46.43 33.88 56.29
C LYS A 940 46.11 32.88 57.44
N LEU A 941 46.54 31.63 57.24
CA LEU A 941 47.23 30.67 58.16
C LEU A 941 46.65 30.13 59.51
N SER A 942 46.79 28.79 59.65
CA SER A 942 47.17 27.98 60.84
C SER A 942 46.12 27.10 61.57
N LYS A 943 46.58 26.27 62.53
CA LYS A 943 46.05 24.96 63.03
C LYS A 943 45.96 24.98 64.58
N PRO A 944 45.29 24.02 65.31
CA PRO A 944 45.12 22.56 65.02
C PRO A 944 43.68 22.00 65.21
N GLY A 945 43.37 20.72 64.92
CA GLY A 945 44.17 19.66 64.27
C GLY A 945 43.43 18.29 64.16
N LYS A 946 43.90 17.42 63.25
CA LYS A 946 43.33 16.11 62.81
C LYS A 946 41.91 16.18 62.19
N THR A 947 41.61 15.73 60.96
CA THR A 947 42.36 15.29 59.75
C THR A 947 41.33 15.21 58.60
N GLY A 948 41.59 15.41 57.30
CA GLY A 948 42.82 15.73 56.55
C GLY A 948 42.99 14.77 55.35
N GLY A 949 42.95 15.20 54.07
CA GLY A 949 42.86 16.55 53.52
C GLY A 949 42.29 16.63 52.07
N GLY A 950 42.19 17.85 51.51
CA GLY A 950 41.52 18.16 50.21
C GLY A 950 42.37 17.90 48.95
N GLY A 951 41.97 18.28 47.72
CA GLY A 951 40.89 19.17 47.23
C GLY A 951 41.45 20.47 46.60
N GLY A 952 40.92 21.09 45.52
CA GLY A 952 39.80 20.79 44.59
C GLY A 952 39.47 22.00 43.67
N ARG A 953 38.62 21.82 42.61
CA ARG A 953 38.21 22.81 41.55
C ARG A 953 39.37 23.20 40.58
N GLY A 954 39.22 23.60 39.30
CA GLY A 954 38.08 24.09 38.47
C GLY A 954 38.25 25.60 38.16
N ARG A 955 38.03 26.19 36.96
CA ARG A 955 37.40 25.76 35.67
C ARG A 955 37.50 26.89 34.60
N LYS A 956 37.91 26.63 33.34
CA LYS A 956 37.65 27.37 32.04
C LYS A 956 38.36 26.57 30.91
N MET A 957 37.85 26.33 29.69
CA MET A 957 37.20 27.14 28.63
C MET A 957 38.16 27.95 27.75
N VAL A 958 38.42 27.47 26.52
CA VAL A 958 38.12 28.08 25.19
C VAL A 958 38.39 27.01 24.09
N VAL A 959 37.92 27.22 22.86
CA VAL A 959 37.95 26.29 21.71
C VAL A 959 38.60 26.98 20.50
N GLU A 960 39.44 26.25 19.74
CA GLU A 960 39.96 26.45 18.35
C GLU A 960 41.27 25.62 18.20
N SER A 961 41.76 25.20 17.02
CA SER A 961 41.15 24.87 15.72
C SER A 961 42.15 24.05 14.85
N ASP A 962 41.60 23.25 13.92
CA ASP A 962 42.07 22.62 12.66
C ASP A 962 43.56 22.53 12.20
N SER A 963 43.78 21.57 11.26
CA SER A 963 44.93 21.38 10.34
C SER A 963 46.31 21.05 10.96
N GLU A 964 46.96 19.90 10.71
CA GLU A 964 47.44 19.21 9.48
C GLU A 964 48.94 19.48 9.15
N THR A 965 49.59 18.49 8.52
CA THR A 965 51.05 18.41 8.20
C THR A 965 51.99 18.29 9.42
N GLY A 966 53.17 17.65 9.36
CA GLY A 966 53.77 16.82 8.29
C GLY A 966 55.22 16.39 8.62
N SER A 967 55.77 15.43 7.84
CA SER A 967 57.17 14.92 7.79
C SER A 967 57.78 14.11 8.98
N ASP A 968 58.26 12.92 8.61
CA ASP A 968 59.58 12.29 8.86
C ASP A 968 60.18 12.14 10.27
N SER A 969 60.43 10.89 10.67
CA SER A 969 61.81 10.33 10.70
C SER A 969 61.83 8.83 11.05
N ASP A 970 62.70 8.05 10.38
CA ASP A 970 62.99 6.65 10.72
C ASP A 970 64.05 6.54 11.83
N ASP A 971 64.00 5.47 12.64
CA ASP A 971 65.22 4.70 12.95
C ASP A 971 64.89 3.23 13.31
N ASN A 972 65.95 2.41 13.32
CA ASN A 972 65.95 0.95 13.30
C ASN A 972 65.99 0.34 14.72
N SER A 973 65.46 -0.87 14.87
CA SER A 973 66.32 -2.07 15.00
C SER A 973 65.51 -3.36 15.22
N ASP A 974 66.12 -4.48 14.84
CA ASP A 974 65.54 -5.82 14.80
C ASP A 974 66.13 -6.70 15.91
N TRP A 975 65.36 -7.64 16.48
CA TRP A 975 65.91 -8.91 16.98
C TRP A 975 64.87 -10.04 17.17
N GLU A 976 65.31 -11.21 16.73
CA GLU A 976 64.69 -12.52 16.65
C GLU A 976 64.11 -13.18 17.94
N THR A 977 63.29 -14.19 17.65
CA THR A 977 62.93 -15.41 18.41
C THR A 977 63.82 -15.90 19.56
N GLU A 978 63.19 -16.50 20.60
CA GLU A 978 63.24 -17.97 20.81
C GLU A 978 62.23 -18.55 21.85
N LYS A 979 62.07 -19.87 21.81
CA LYS A 979 61.59 -20.80 22.88
C LYS A 979 62.82 -21.68 23.25
N PRO A 980 62.95 -22.42 24.39
CA PRO A 980 61.87 -23.18 25.06
C PRO A 980 62.10 -23.58 26.56
N LYS A 981 61.37 -24.62 27.04
CA LYS A 981 61.69 -25.56 28.17
C LYS A 981 61.71 -24.97 29.61
N LYS A 982 60.84 -25.43 30.53
CA LYS A 982 60.81 -26.69 31.33
C LYS A 982 61.80 -26.70 32.51
N GLU A 983 61.29 -26.95 33.73
CA GLU A 983 61.56 -28.10 34.63
C GLU A 983 60.74 -27.93 35.95
N THR A 984 59.76 -28.76 36.33
CA THR A 984 59.69 -30.18 36.80
C THR A 984 59.84 -30.42 38.32
N LYS A 985 58.72 -30.82 38.94
CA LYS A 985 58.64 -31.92 39.93
C LYS A 985 57.47 -32.82 39.48
N ALA A 986 57.56 -34.12 39.19
CA ALA A 986 58.52 -35.20 39.47
C ALA A 986 58.32 -35.95 40.80
N VAL A 987 57.37 -36.91 40.79
CA VAL A 987 57.42 -38.19 41.54
C VAL A 987 56.89 -39.30 40.59
N SER A 988 57.40 -40.53 40.74
CA SER A 988 56.98 -41.73 39.99
C SER A 988 56.56 -42.83 41.00
N ARG A 989 56.09 -44.04 40.68
CA ARG A 989 56.23 -44.90 39.48
C ARG A 989 55.13 -45.99 39.51
N ALA A 990 54.87 -46.64 38.36
CA ALA A 990 53.94 -47.78 38.26
C ALA A 990 54.68 -49.14 38.22
N SER A 991 53.94 -50.26 38.28
CA SER A 991 54.38 -51.52 37.70
C SER A 991 53.24 -52.47 37.29
N ASN A 992 53.23 -52.84 36.00
CA ASN A 992 52.81 -54.15 35.44
C ASN A 992 51.30 -54.57 35.50
N LYS A 993 50.76 -55.35 34.54
CA LYS A 993 51.38 -56.05 33.37
C LYS A 993 50.36 -56.34 32.23
N LEU A 994 50.86 -56.33 30.99
CA LEU A 994 50.48 -57.14 29.79
C LEU A 994 49.10 -57.01 29.09
N ASN A 995 49.18 -56.43 27.88
CA ASN A 995 48.67 -56.87 26.55
C ASN A 995 48.45 -58.40 26.31
N PRO A 996 47.82 -58.85 25.18
CA PRO A 996 46.98 -58.14 24.19
C PRO A 996 45.75 -58.97 23.68
N ALA A 997 45.19 -58.56 22.52
CA ALA A 997 44.63 -59.38 21.42
C ALA A 997 43.09 -59.41 21.24
N GLY A 998 42.68 -59.90 20.06
CA GLY A 998 41.28 -60.09 19.65
C GLY A 998 41.16 -61.00 18.42
N LYS A 999 39.90 -61.29 18.02
CA LYS A 999 39.43 -62.25 16.99
C LYS A 999 39.58 -63.76 17.31
N LYS A 1000 38.52 -64.48 16.87
CA LYS A 1000 38.50 -65.81 16.21
C LYS A 1000 38.33 -67.09 17.07
N LEU A 1001 37.60 -68.06 16.47
CA LEU A 1001 37.50 -69.51 16.80
C LEU A 1001 36.66 -69.86 18.06
N THR A 1002 35.92 -70.99 18.18
CA THR A 1002 35.56 -72.08 17.22
C THR A 1002 34.38 -72.94 17.71
N ALA A 1003 33.58 -73.46 16.76
CA ALA A 1003 32.84 -74.75 16.82
C ALA A 1003 31.70 -74.90 17.87
N ALA A 1004 30.78 -75.87 17.78
CA ALA A 1004 30.65 -77.01 16.85
C ALA A 1004 29.18 -77.43 16.60
N THR A 1005 28.94 -78.11 15.47
CA THR A 1005 27.86 -79.13 15.21
C THR A 1005 26.37 -78.71 15.27
N ALA A 1006 25.45 -79.26 14.45
CA ALA A 1006 25.56 -80.24 13.35
C ALA A 1006 24.36 -80.17 12.36
N HIS A 1007 24.50 -80.87 11.22
CA HIS A 1007 23.45 -81.28 10.24
C HIS A 1007 22.75 -80.18 9.41
N ALA A 1008 22.36 -80.40 8.15
CA ALA A 1008 22.74 -81.42 7.14
C ALA A 1008 22.36 -80.98 5.71
N ASN A 1009 23.01 -81.54 4.69
CA ASN A 1009 22.61 -81.52 3.26
C ASN A 1009 21.47 -82.56 3.00
N PRO A 1010 20.78 -82.63 1.84
CA PRO A 1010 21.33 -82.48 0.47
C PRO A 1010 20.49 -81.63 -0.52
N GLU A 1011 20.76 -81.81 -1.81
CA GLU A 1011 20.48 -80.90 -2.94
C GLU A 1011 19.27 -81.27 -3.86
N ASP A 1012 19.15 -80.48 -4.94
CA ASP A 1012 18.64 -80.78 -6.30
C ASP A 1012 17.16 -80.68 -6.74
N GLU A 1013 16.96 -79.70 -7.63
CA GLU A 1013 16.38 -79.76 -9.01
C GLU A 1013 14.93 -80.17 -9.34
N SER A 1014 14.54 -79.76 -10.56
CA SER A 1014 13.29 -79.99 -11.32
C SER A 1014 12.02 -79.26 -10.83
N GLY A 1015 11.11 -78.81 -11.71
CA GLY A 1015 11.14 -78.74 -13.18
C GLY A 1015 9.90 -78.03 -13.77
N ALA A 1016 10.00 -77.54 -15.01
CA ALA A 1016 8.87 -77.07 -15.83
C ALA A 1016 8.03 -78.28 -16.35
N PRO A 1017 6.81 -78.16 -16.95
CA PRO A 1017 6.27 -77.01 -17.70
C PRO A 1017 4.73 -76.80 -17.59
N GLY A 1018 4.12 -76.04 -18.54
CA GLY A 1018 2.72 -76.23 -18.96
C GLY A 1018 1.85 -74.96 -19.06
N ALA A 1019 0.91 -74.93 -20.01
CA ALA A 1019 -0.02 -73.81 -20.24
C ALA A 1019 -1.46 -74.30 -20.52
N GLY A 1020 -2.51 -73.57 -20.11
CA GLY A 1020 -3.88 -73.94 -20.52
C GLY A 1020 -5.11 -73.25 -19.88
N LYS A 1021 -5.59 -72.17 -20.51
CA LYS A 1021 -7.02 -71.83 -20.79
C LYS A 1021 -8.17 -72.13 -19.78
N LYS A 1022 -8.83 -71.02 -19.37
CA LYS A 1022 -10.31 -70.73 -19.45
C LYS A 1022 -11.35 -71.33 -18.45
N ARG A 1023 -11.93 -70.39 -17.66
CA ARG A 1023 -13.39 -70.06 -17.45
C ARG A 1023 -14.33 -71.01 -16.66
N GLY A 1024 -14.88 -70.46 -15.55
CA GLY A 1024 -16.28 -70.67 -15.10
C GLY A 1024 -16.45 -71.26 -13.68
N LYS A 1025 -17.58 -71.09 -12.96
CA LYS A 1025 -18.67 -70.09 -13.06
C LYS A 1025 -19.58 -70.10 -11.79
N SER A 1026 -20.03 -68.93 -11.32
CA SER A 1026 -21.29 -68.62 -10.57
C SER A 1026 -21.72 -69.35 -9.28
N SER A 1027 -22.03 -68.60 -8.20
CA SER A 1027 -23.38 -68.54 -7.55
C SER A 1027 -23.43 -67.50 -6.37
N LYS A 1028 -24.56 -67.26 -5.66
CA LYS A 1028 -25.77 -66.48 -6.07
C LYS A 1028 -26.74 -66.18 -4.88
N ALA A 1029 -27.08 -64.91 -4.59
CA ALA A 1029 -28.24 -64.42 -3.79
C ALA A 1029 -28.44 -62.90 -4.09
N GLN A 1030 -29.60 -62.30 -4.39
CA GLN A 1030 -30.90 -62.12 -3.68
C GLN A 1030 -30.84 -61.14 -2.47
N ALA A 1031 -31.79 -60.22 -2.22
CA ALA A 1031 -32.93 -59.61 -2.96
C ALA A 1031 -33.48 -58.41 -2.09
N GLN A 1032 -34.41 -57.49 -2.43
CA GLN A 1032 -35.23 -57.10 -3.61
C GLN A 1032 -35.83 -55.68 -3.31
N LYS A 1033 -35.99 -54.72 -4.25
CA LYS A 1033 -37.25 -54.20 -4.89
C LYS A 1033 -37.16 -52.65 -5.07
N ARG A 1034 -37.76 -51.96 -6.06
CA ARG A 1034 -38.30 -52.33 -7.40
C ARG A 1034 -38.69 -51.07 -8.21
N VAL A 1035 -38.88 -51.22 -9.55
CA VAL A 1035 -39.87 -50.51 -10.44
C VAL A 1035 -39.53 -49.06 -10.86
N GLU A 1036 -39.61 -48.61 -12.13
CA GLU A 1036 -39.72 -49.17 -13.52
C GLU A 1036 -39.48 -47.98 -14.53
N HIS A 1037 -39.33 -48.05 -15.87
CA HIS A 1037 -39.46 -49.12 -16.88
C HIS A 1037 -38.49 -48.90 -18.10
N LEU A 1038 -38.40 -49.93 -18.96
CA LEU A 1038 -37.68 -50.12 -20.26
C LEU A 1038 -37.80 -49.01 -21.35
N ALA A 1039 -37.08 -48.99 -22.51
CA ALA A 1039 -35.80 -49.59 -22.99
C ALA A 1039 -35.49 -49.21 -24.48
N MET A 1040 -34.43 -49.84 -25.04
CA MET A 1040 -34.04 -50.05 -26.46
C MET A 1040 -33.07 -49.07 -27.14
N GLU A 1041 -32.26 -49.65 -28.03
CA GLU A 1041 -31.26 -49.03 -28.90
C GLU A 1041 -31.80 -48.91 -30.33
N GLU A 1042 -31.41 -47.87 -31.09
CA GLU A 1042 -30.67 -48.01 -32.37
C GLU A 1042 -30.51 -46.68 -33.13
N SER A 1043 -29.39 -46.58 -33.87
CA SER A 1043 -29.16 -45.70 -35.03
C SER A 1043 -29.03 -44.16 -34.85
N SER A 1044 -28.17 -43.60 -35.69
CA SER A 1044 -28.02 -42.18 -36.06
C SER A 1044 -28.72 -41.97 -37.43
N PRO A 1045 -29.15 -40.76 -37.87
CA PRO A 1045 -28.28 -39.56 -37.87
C PRO A 1045 -28.94 -38.15 -37.84
N ALA A 1046 -28.05 -37.14 -38.00
CA ALA A 1046 -28.25 -35.87 -38.71
C ALA A 1046 -28.79 -34.60 -37.98
N GLN A 1047 -27.84 -33.65 -37.84
CA GLN A 1047 -27.97 -32.20 -38.06
C GLN A 1047 -28.51 -31.23 -36.97
N LYS A 1048 -27.61 -30.30 -36.62
CA LYS A 1048 -27.80 -28.85 -36.36
C LYS A 1048 -28.45 -28.41 -35.02
N SER A 1049 -27.64 -27.74 -34.21
CA SER A 1049 -28.09 -26.71 -33.25
C SER A 1049 -27.27 -25.41 -33.44
N PRO A 1050 -27.77 -24.22 -33.06
CA PRO A 1050 -27.19 -22.95 -33.49
C PRO A 1050 -25.94 -22.53 -32.70
N ALA A 1051 -25.10 -21.68 -33.32
CA ALA A 1051 -23.83 -21.24 -32.74
C ALA A 1051 -24.00 -20.26 -31.56
N GLN A 1052 -23.30 -20.54 -30.45
CA GLN A 1052 -23.15 -19.60 -29.33
C GLN A 1052 -22.42 -18.32 -29.77
N LYS A 1053 -23.08 -17.16 -29.60
CA LYS A 1053 -22.47 -15.84 -29.81
C LYS A 1053 -21.57 -15.46 -28.62
N VAL A 1054 -20.30 -15.89 -28.64
CA VAL A 1054 -19.28 -15.44 -27.68
C VAL A 1054 -19.15 -13.91 -27.73
N ARG A 1055 -19.70 -13.21 -26.72
CA ARG A 1055 -19.62 -11.75 -26.59
C ARG A 1055 -18.15 -11.33 -26.41
N ARG A 1056 -17.68 -10.39 -27.24
CA ARG A 1056 -16.31 -9.84 -27.10
C ARG A 1056 -16.26 -8.89 -25.90
N MET A 1057 -15.47 -9.24 -24.89
CA MET A 1057 -15.04 -8.30 -23.84
C MET A 1057 -14.36 -7.07 -24.46
N ARG A 1058 -14.81 -5.87 -24.08
CA ARG A 1058 -14.09 -4.62 -24.36
C ARG A 1058 -12.87 -4.53 -23.42
N PRO A 1059 -11.74 -3.93 -23.84
CA PRO A 1059 -10.67 -3.61 -22.90
C PRO A 1059 -11.12 -2.51 -21.92
N SER A 1060 -10.64 -2.60 -20.67
CA SER A 1060 -10.75 -1.51 -19.68
C SER A 1060 -10.03 -0.23 -20.19
N PRO A 1061 -10.47 0.99 -19.82
CA PRO A 1061 -9.84 2.24 -20.27
C PRO A 1061 -8.36 2.38 -19.89
N PHE A 1062 -7.95 1.78 -18.76
CA PHE A 1062 -6.72 2.12 -18.05
C PHE A 1062 -5.48 1.35 -18.51
N HIS A 1063 -5.04 1.51 -19.78
CA HIS A 1063 -3.77 0.95 -20.27
C HIS A 1063 -3.02 1.85 -21.28
N LYS A 1064 -2.58 3.03 -20.81
CA LYS A 1064 -1.42 3.79 -21.34
C LYS A 1064 -0.59 4.22 -20.12
N LYS A 1065 0.66 3.78 -19.94
CA LYS A 1065 1.88 4.19 -20.67
C LYS A 1065 2.28 5.65 -20.43
N SER A 1066 2.78 5.95 -19.24
CA SER A 1066 3.82 6.97 -19.05
C SER A 1066 5.18 6.27 -19.20
N GLY A 1067 6.06 6.81 -20.05
CA GLY A 1067 7.38 6.25 -20.32
C GLY A 1067 8.47 7.25 -20.00
N SER A 1068 9.51 6.82 -19.29
CA SER A 1068 10.66 7.65 -18.95
C SER A 1068 11.49 8.02 -20.18
N ILE A 1069 11.91 9.29 -20.28
CA ILE A 1069 13.13 9.67 -20.98
C ILE A 1069 14.01 10.43 -19.99
N THR A 1070 15.17 9.86 -19.68
CA THR A 1070 16.26 10.52 -18.94
C THR A 1070 17.39 10.84 -19.90
N ALA A 1071 17.87 12.08 -19.88
CA ALA A 1071 19.21 12.42 -20.35
C ALA A 1071 20.11 12.73 -19.13
N LYS A 1072 21.40 12.37 -19.22
CA LYS A 1072 22.44 12.66 -18.21
C LYS A 1072 23.02 14.06 -18.49
N LEU A 1073 23.68 14.79 -17.58
CA LEU A 1073 24.74 14.47 -16.59
C LEU A 1073 24.50 15.31 -15.30
N ALA A 1074 24.89 14.93 -14.08
CA ALA A 1074 26.24 14.83 -13.47
C ALA A 1074 27.09 16.13 -13.63
N ALA A 1075 27.72 16.70 -12.60
CA ALA A 1075 28.04 16.19 -11.25
C ALA A 1075 27.71 17.19 -10.10
N GLU A 1076 28.34 17.03 -8.93
CA GLU A 1076 27.91 17.54 -7.61
C GLU A 1076 28.53 18.89 -7.18
N GLU A 1077 27.82 19.61 -6.29
CA GLU A 1077 28.24 20.48 -5.15
C GLU A 1077 29.46 21.45 -5.23
N PRO A 1078 29.45 22.61 -4.52
CA PRO A 1078 29.21 22.68 -3.07
C PRO A 1078 28.41 23.89 -2.53
N GLN A 1079 28.36 23.94 -1.19
CA GLN A 1079 27.82 24.99 -0.33
C GLN A 1079 28.55 26.34 -0.50
N HIS A 1080 27.93 27.45 -0.07
CA HIS A 1080 28.44 28.28 1.04
C HIS A 1080 27.44 29.36 1.47
N GLN A 1081 27.72 30.04 2.59
CA GLN A 1081 26.88 31.07 3.20
C GLN A 1081 27.76 32.24 3.68
N ALA A 1082 27.26 33.47 3.50
CA ALA A 1082 27.80 34.76 4.00
C ALA A 1082 29.14 35.29 3.44
N ASP A 1083 29.01 36.40 2.70
CA ASP A 1083 29.68 37.70 2.89
C ASP A 1083 31.21 37.78 3.06
N ASN A 1084 31.90 38.42 2.10
CA ASN A 1084 32.33 39.83 2.23
C ASN A 1084 32.92 40.42 0.93
N GLU A 1085 33.13 41.74 0.93
CA GLU A 1085 33.74 42.60 -0.11
C GLU A 1085 35.30 42.43 -0.09
N ASP A 1086 36.15 42.97 -0.99
CA ASP A 1086 36.02 44.09 -1.95
C ASP A 1086 37.19 44.10 -3.00
N VAL A 1087 37.16 45.06 -3.96
CA VAL A 1087 38.28 45.67 -4.74
C VAL A 1087 39.01 44.90 -5.89
N ILE A 1088 38.76 45.36 -7.15
CA ILE A 1088 39.69 45.81 -8.25
C ILE A 1088 40.94 44.93 -8.58
N GLU A 1089 41.25 44.51 -9.83
CA GLU A 1089 41.62 45.33 -11.02
C GLU A 1089 41.58 44.56 -12.37
N GLU A 1090 41.43 45.25 -13.52
CA GLU A 1090 41.53 44.67 -14.88
C GLU A 1090 42.94 44.83 -15.50
N VAL A 1091 43.51 43.75 -16.06
CA VAL A 1091 44.64 43.81 -17.01
C VAL A 1091 44.44 42.79 -18.16
N VAL A 1092 44.85 43.16 -19.38
CA VAL A 1092 44.57 42.45 -20.65
C VAL A 1092 45.86 41.87 -21.27
N VAL A 1093 45.73 41.01 -22.30
CA VAL A 1093 46.74 40.39 -23.21
C VAL A 1093 47.81 39.42 -22.60
N PRO A 1094 48.40 38.49 -23.40
CA PRO A 1094 47.85 37.66 -24.49
C PRO A 1094 48.23 36.15 -24.40
N ALA A 1095 47.74 35.31 -25.33
CA ALA A 1095 47.93 33.85 -25.29
C ALA A 1095 49.29 33.33 -25.86
N PRO A 1096 49.87 32.23 -25.31
CA PRO A 1096 51.12 31.60 -25.78
C PRO A 1096 50.91 30.49 -26.85
N ARG A 1097 52.03 29.93 -27.38
CA ARG A 1097 52.08 29.07 -28.60
C ARG A 1097 52.47 27.60 -28.34
N ARG A 1098 52.19 26.73 -29.33
CA ARG A 1098 52.64 25.31 -29.41
C ARG A 1098 54.18 25.13 -29.41
N PRO A 1099 54.71 24.05 -28.80
CA PRO A 1099 56.07 23.55 -29.05
C PRO A 1099 56.18 22.61 -30.29
N LYS A 1100 57.40 22.17 -30.63
CA LYS A 1100 57.75 21.31 -31.79
C LYS A 1100 58.45 20.00 -31.40
N ARG A 1101 58.57 19.10 -32.39
CA ARG A 1101 59.04 17.71 -32.38
C ARG A 1101 60.57 17.55 -32.30
N ALA A 1102 61.06 16.38 -31.86
CA ALA A 1102 62.42 15.87 -32.12
C ALA A 1102 62.46 14.34 -32.38
N ASN A 1103 63.56 13.91 -33.02
CA ASN A 1103 63.95 12.61 -33.62
C ASN A 1103 64.00 11.37 -32.67
N ARG A 1104 64.36 10.13 -33.10
CA ARG A 1104 64.18 9.25 -34.31
C ARG A 1104 65.14 8.05 -34.17
N THR A 1105 64.73 6.82 -34.50
CA THR A 1105 65.63 5.68 -34.80
C THR A 1105 64.96 4.71 -35.78
N VAL A 1106 65.70 3.97 -36.64
CA VAL A 1106 65.17 3.32 -37.87
C VAL A 1106 65.95 2.08 -38.31
N VAL A 1107 65.23 1.04 -38.75
CA VAL A 1107 65.58 -0.10 -39.66
C VAL A 1107 64.24 -0.51 -40.34
N GLN A 1108 63.98 -0.77 -41.64
CA GLN A 1108 64.68 -1.08 -42.91
C GLN A 1108 64.72 -2.58 -43.30
N TYR A 1109 64.38 -3.03 -44.53
CA TYR A 1109 63.74 -2.42 -45.73
C TYR A 1109 63.22 -3.53 -46.69
N VAL A 1110 62.83 -3.17 -47.93
CA VAL A 1110 62.57 -3.98 -49.16
C VAL A 1110 61.07 -4.15 -49.54
N ILE A 1111 60.82 -4.13 -50.86
CA ILE A 1111 59.58 -3.71 -51.57
C ILE A 1111 59.48 -4.54 -52.89
N SER A 1112 58.38 -4.38 -53.65
CA SER A 1112 58.19 -4.56 -55.12
C SER A 1112 58.04 -5.96 -55.73
N ASP A 1113 57.32 -6.16 -56.85
CA ASP A 1113 56.14 -5.50 -57.49
C ASP A 1113 55.71 -6.36 -58.74
N ASP A 1114 54.67 -5.93 -59.48
CA ASP A 1114 54.34 -6.15 -60.91
C ASP A 1114 53.69 -7.46 -61.47
N ASP A 1115 52.54 -7.20 -62.16
CA ASP A 1115 52.02 -7.67 -63.48
C ASP A 1115 51.34 -9.04 -63.80
N ASP A 1116 50.13 -8.89 -64.38
CA ASP A 1116 49.40 -9.55 -65.50
C ASP A 1116 49.11 -11.07 -65.61
N GLU A 1117 47.81 -11.45 -65.73
CA GLU A 1117 47.15 -11.90 -66.99
C GLU A 1117 45.59 -12.09 -66.86
N ASP A 1118 44.89 -11.94 -68.00
CA ASP A 1118 43.46 -11.65 -68.30
C ASP A 1118 42.29 -12.67 -68.02
N GLU A 1119 41.08 -12.28 -68.50
CA GLU A 1119 39.88 -13.05 -68.95
C GLU A 1119 38.71 -13.48 -68.00
N ASP A 1120 37.64 -12.66 -68.03
CA ASP A 1120 36.22 -12.93 -68.41
C ASP A 1120 35.23 -13.95 -67.74
N GLU A 1121 34.12 -13.37 -67.26
CA GLU A 1121 32.65 -13.71 -67.37
C GLU A 1121 31.98 -15.07 -66.98
N GLU A 1122 30.64 -14.96 -66.83
CA GLU A 1122 29.54 -15.96 -66.75
C GLU A 1122 29.41 -16.99 -65.58
N VAL A 1123 28.68 -16.56 -64.54
CA VAL A 1123 27.34 -17.09 -64.15
C VAL A 1123 27.04 -18.61 -64.30
N ALA A 1124 26.90 -19.34 -63.18
CA ALA A 1124 25.65 -20.04 -62.75
C ALA A 1124 25.85 -21.09 -61.63
N GLY A 1125 24.81 -21.27 -60.78
CA GLY A 1125 24.43 -22.57 -60.21
C GLY A 1125 25.07 -23.05 -58.90
N GLU A 1126 24.36 -22.87 -57.77
CA GLU A 1126 24.42 -23.79 -56.62
C GLU A 1126 23.13 -24.61 -56.57
N SER A 1127 23.23 -25.94 -56.43
CA SER A 1127 22.10 -26.81 -56.13
C SER A 1127 22.53 -28.09 -55.39
N ASP A 1128 22.25 -28.11 -54.07
CA ASP A 1128 22.10 -29.26 -53.17
C ASP A 1128 22.80 -30.60 -53.52
N GLU A 1129 23.91 -30.91 -52.87
CA GLU A 1129 24.45 -32.28 -52.77
C GLU A 1129 23.80 -33.08 -51.63
N PHE A 1130 23.45 -34.34 -51.87
CA PHE A 1130 23.46 -35.40 -50.85
C PHE A 1130 23.31 -36.82 -51.47
N SER A 1131 24.37 -37.66 -51.39
CA SER A 1131 24.39 -39.15 -51.36
C SER A 1131 23.61 -39.99 -52.42
N ASP A 1132 24.05 -41.17 -52.87
CA ASP A 1132 25.29 -41.96 -52.72
C ASP A 1132 25.23 -43.10 -53.76
N PHE A 1133 26.32 -43.39 -54.48
CA PHE A 1133 26.69 -44.78 -54.88
C PHE A 1133 28.14 -44.87 -55.39
N GLU A 1134 28.91 -45.84 -54.92
CA GLU A 1134 30.28 -46.14 -55.39
C GLU A 1134 30.30 -47.21 -56.50
N ALA A 1135 31.31 -47.17 -57.38
CA ALA A 1135 31.83 -48.35 -58.09
C ALA A 1135 33.24 -48.12 -58.68
N ASP A 1136 34.22 -48.86 -58.15
CA ASP A 1136 35.48 -49.41 -58.71
C ASP A 1136 36.60 -48.55 -59.38
N ASP A 1137 37.83 -48.98 -59.04
CA ASP A 1137 39.12 -48.96 -59.79
C ASP A 1137 39.72 -47.60 -60.27
N SER A 1138 40.97 -47.20 -59.99
CA SER A 1138 42.22 -47.95 -59.68
C SER A 1138 43.41 -46.98 -59.43
N GLU A 1139 44.44 -47.49 -58.73
CA GLU A 1139 45.77 -46.88 -58.38
C GLU A 1139 45.81 -45.69 -57.40
#